data_AF-U6KZ54-F1
#
_entry.id   AF-U6KZ54-F1
#
_cell.length_a   1.000
_cell.length_b   1.000
_cell.length_c   1.000
_cell.angle_alpha   90.00
_cell.angle_beta   90.00
_cell.angle_gamma   90.00
#
_symmetry.space_group_name_H-M   'P 1'
#
loop_
_entity.id
_entity.type
_entity.pdbx_description
1 polymer ?
#
loop_
_entity_poly.entity_id
_entity_poly.type
_entity_poly.pdbx_seq_one_letter_code
_entity_poly.pdbx_strand_id
1 'polypeptide(L)'
;MAPGKKQQEGHEDPSRLRIAIVNGDKCKPKKCRQECKKSCPVVRTGKFCIEVESSSKVALISEPLCIGCGICVKKCPFSAIQIINLPRDLGAEVAHRYGPNQFKLHRLPVPRPGQVLGLVGTNGTGKSTALKILSAKLKPNLGRYANPPEWREIVAAYRGSELQNYFTKIIEENLKAVVKPQYVDLIPKQEHPNCAVETPQIGDLQLLYRAAKSKFDAAEDFKQRAREAVVRLQAGDPLARRLWSSICEVSRCEFEKVYSRLDVHLREMGESAYNEMLPSVIQELKDKNLLQESDGALCLFTAANPVPLMAVKRDGGYGYDSTDLAAIRHRLVTCKNDWLIYVTDMGQEEHFMKLFEAAKMAGWYSPGAQRCCFAGFGVVQGFDGKKFKTRSGEVVRLVDLLDEAVSRAKEELQRRAAEEQAEAAADEAAAAAAAAADLDKRAQVLGYSAVKYFDLKQNRTTDYQFSYDRMLDSRGALKIKEASERQLAFLLLQFPDVVFGILDDLLLHRQAVAAASAAVAAAAAKAAASVAAAAAVALEITGAALPAAAQLQQHRLSHRSSSSSSSSSSSSSKCGIALRVGVCRLAEFVYKTTCLFSDFYMNLKVLDSEEETQQSRLLLCEATRKVLETAFFILGITPLQRI
;
A
#
# COMPACT_ATOMS: atom_id res chain seq x y z
N MET A 1 25.78 -73.73 4.54
CA MET A 1 24.41 -74.13 4.14
C MET A 1 23.46 -73.91 5.31
N ALA A 2 22.65 -72.86 5.25
CA ALA A 2 21.45 -72.62 6.05
C ALA A 2 20.61 -71.60 5.26
N PRO A 3 19.27 -71.74 5.21
CA PRO A 3 18.54 -71.67 3.94
C PRO A 3 18.24 -70.23 3.50
N GLY A 4 18.35 -70.02 2.19
CA GLY A 4 17.83 -68.83 1.53
C GLY A 4 16.36 -68.65 1.85
N LYS A 5 16.01 -67.55 2.52
CA LYS A 5 14.63 -67.14 2.70
C LYS A 5 14.10 -66.72 1.32
N LYS A 6 13.32 -67.62 0.70
CA LYS A 6 12.45 -67.30 -0.43
C LYS A 6 11.62 -66.07 -0.04
N GLN A 7 11.84 -64.95 -0.71
CA GLN A 7 10.89 -63.84 -0.69
C GLN A 7 9.59 -64.40 -1.24
N GLN A 8 8.57 -64.54 -0.40
CA GLN A 8 7.21 -64.78 -0.89
C GLN A 8 6.84 -63.55 -1.72
N GLU A 9 6.83 -63.70 -3.04
CA GLU A 9 6.19 -62.76 -3.95
C GLU A 9 4.71 -62.73 -3.60
N GLY A 10 4.33 -61.76 -2.77
CA GLY A 10 2.95 -61.48 -2.47
C GLY A 10 2.28 -61.01 -3.75
N HIS A 11 1.17 -61.66 -4.12
CA HIS A 11 0.27 -61.24 -5.18
C HIS A 11 -0.04 -59.74 -5.03
N GLU A 12 0.48 -58.91 -5.93
CA GLU A 12 0.25 -57.46 -5.94
C GLU A 12 -1.23 -57.21 -6.23
N ASP A 13 -1.98 -56.66 -5.28
CA ASP A 13 -3.29 -56.05 -5.55
C ASP A 13 -3.02 -54.65 -6.12
N PRO A 14 -3.27 -54.39 -7.42
CA PRO A 14 -2.91 -53.13 -8.05
C PRO A 14 -3.75 -51.95 -7.51
N SER A 15 -4.88 -52.19 -6.85
CA SER A 15 -5.91 -51.17 -6.64
C SER A 15 -5.56 -50.03 -5.67
N ARG A 16 -4.46 -50.12 -4.90
CA ARG A 16 -4.08 -49.12 -3.88
C ARG A 16 -2.57 -48.99 -3.69
N LEU A 17 -1.90 -48.26 -4.59
CA LEU A 17 -0.49 -47.90 -4.44
C LEU A 17 -0.25 -46.87 -3.32
N ARG A 18 0.71 -47.17 -2.44
CA ARG A 18 1.09 -46.33 -1.30
C ARG A 18 2.60 -46.09 -1.31
N ILE A 19 3.01 -44.87 -1.02
CA ILE A 19 4.42 -44.53 -0.91
C ILE A 19 4.75 -44.35 0.57
N ALA A 20 5.65 -45.18 1.07
CA ALA A 20 6.23 -45.01 2.40
C ALA A 20 7.63 -44.39 2.24
N ILE A 21 7.79 -43.16 2.73
CA ILE A 21 9.06 -42.43 2.72
C ILE A 21 9.64 -42.42 4.12
N VAL A 22 10.89 -42.86 4.27
CA VAL A 22 11.63 -42.81 5.53
C VAL A 22 12.86 -41.91 5.36
N ASN A 23 12.93 -40.86 6.17
CA ASN A 23 14.08 -39.97 6.20
C ASN A 23 15.21 -40.59 7.04
N GLY A 24 16.33 -40.92 6.39
CA GLY A 24 17.50 -41.56 7.02
C GLY A 24 18.17 -40.73 8.10
N ASP A 25 18.14 -39.40 8.01
CA ASP A 25 18.82 -38.52 8.99
C ASP A 25 18.03 -38.41 10.30
N LYS A 26 16.70 -38.46 10.19
CA LYS A 26 15.78 -38.37 11.32
C LYS A 26 15.51 -39.73 11.96
N CYS A 27 15.54 -40.81 11.17
CA CYS A 27 15.30 -42.14 11.68
C CYS A 27 16.48 -42.62 12.53
N LYS A 28 16.29 -42.75 13.85
CA LYS A 28 17.31 -43.26 14.77
C LYS A 28 16.79 -44.47 15.55
N PRO A 29 16.86 -45.70 14.99
CA PRO A 29 16.37 -46.91 15.64
C PRO A 29 17.00 -47.19 17.01
N LYS A 30 18.27 -46.81 17.23
CA LYS A 30 18.95 -46.95 18.53
C LYS A 30 18.32 -46.11 19.66
N LYS A 31 17.80 -44.92 19.32
CA LYS A 31 17.18 -43.98 20.28
C LYS A 31 15.65 -44.12 20.31
N CYS A 32 15.08 -44.91 19.41
CA CYS A 32 13.67 -45.17 19.30
C CYS A 32 13.36 -46.54 19.90
N ARG A 33 12.32 -46.67 20.73
CA ARG A 33 11.88 -47.98 21.27
C ARG A 33 11.15 -48.85 20.22
N GLN A 34 11.43 -48.63 18.93
CA GLN A 34 10.81 -49.26 17.77
C GLN A 34 9.28 -49.13 17.75
N GLU A 35 8.78 -47.96 18.16
CA GLU A 35 7.34 -47.67 18.29
C GLU A 35 6.57 -47.85 16.97
N CYS A 36 7.22 -47.56 15.84
CA CYS A 36 6.66 -47.77 14.51
C CYS A 36 6.33 -49.25 14.22
N LYS A 37 7.19 -50.19 14.63
CA LYS A 37 6.99 -51.63 14.46
C LYS A 37 5.93 -52.16 15.44
N LYS A 38 6.03 -51.80 16.72
CA LYS A 38 5.12 -52.25 17.79
C LYS A 38 3.68 -51.81 17.57
N SER A 39 3.50 -50.59 17.05
CA SER A 39 2.17 -50.01 16.87
C SER A 39 1.52 -50.32 15.52
N CYS A 40 2.22 -51.01 14.61
CA CYS A 40 1.68 -51.35 13.30
C CYS A 40 0.67 -52.51 13.42
N PRO A 41 -0.61 -52.32 13.03
CA PRO A 41 -1.61 -53.38 13.09
C PRO A 41 -1.23 -54.62 12.29
N VAL A 42 -0.65 -54.42 11.11
CA VAL A 42 -0.25 -55.51 10.19
C VAL A 42 0.88 -56.37 10.75
N VAL A 43 1.82 -55.74 11.47
CA VAL A 43 2.90 -56.46 12.18
C VAL A 43 2.35 -57.23 13.37
N ARG A 44 1.35 -56.68 14.07
CA ARG A 44 0.67 -57.38 15.17
C ARG A 44 -0.12 -58.60 14.71
N THR A 45 -0.62 -58.59 13.47
CA THR A 45 -1.27 -59.75 12.82
C THR A 45 -0.25 -60.77 12.29
N GLY A 46 1.06 -60.57 12.49
CA GLY A 46 2.11 -61.54 12.12
C GLY A 46 2.69 -61.38 10.72
N LYS A 47 2.37 -60.30 9.97
CA LYS A 47 2.95 -60.02 8.64
C LYS A 47 4.13 -59.06 8.72
N PHE A 48 5.15 -59.25 7.89
CA PHE A 48 6.39 -58.44 7.86
C PHE A 48 6.21 -57.09 7.15
N CYS A 49 5.42 -56.18 7.73
CA CYS A 49 5.16 -54.86 7.13
C CYS A 49 6.23 -53.81 7.48
N ILE A 50 6.81 -53.85 8.69
CA ILE A 50 7.87 -52.92 9.12
C ILE A 50 9.03 -53.73 9.71
N GLU A 51 10.20 -53.62 9.08
CA GLU A 51 11.44 -54.25 9.51
C GLU A 51 12.37 -53.21 10.13
N VAL A 52 12.55 -53.32 11.45
CA VAL A 52 13.44 -52.48 12.25
C VAL A 52 14.05 -53.33 13.34
N GLU A 53 15.36 -53.31 13.44
CA GLU A 53 16.14 -53.81 14.57
C GLU A 53 16.90 -52.65 15.24
N SER A 54 17.36 -52.85 16.47
CA SER A 54 18.15 -51.83 17.20
C SER A 54 19.51 -51.57 16.54
N SER A 55 20.01 -52.54 15.77
CA SER A 55 21.22 -52.50 14.95
C SER A 55 21.02 -51.77 13.60
N SER A 56 19.78 -51.68 13.10
CA SER A 56 19.48 -51.11 11.80
C SER A 56 19.75 -49.60 11.77
N LYS A 57 20.27 -49.11 10.63
CA LYS A 57 20.48 -47.67 10.40
C LYS A 57 19.16 -46.94 10.13
N VAL A 58 18.25 -47.56 9.36
CA VAL A 58 16.97 -46.97 8.94
C VAL A 58 15.88 -48.05 9.03
N ALA A 59 14.62 -47.62 9.21
CA ALA A 59 13.46 -48.50 9.16
C ALA A 59 13.04 -48.82 7.73
N LEU A 60 12.78 -50.09 7.43
CA LEU A 60 12.24 -50.55 6.14
C LEU A 60 10.74 -50.82 6.28
N ILE A 61 9.96 -50.30 5.33
CA ILE A 61 8.49 -50.45 5.32
C ILE A 61 8.10 -51.11 4.01
N SER A 62 7.47 -52.28 4.08
CA SER A 62 6.93 -52.93 2.90
C SER A 62 5.70 -52.17 2.41
N GLU A 63 5.84 -51.47 1.28
CA GLU A 63 4.77 -50.74 0.59
C GLU A 63 3.54 -51.61 0.26
N PRO A 64 3.68 -52.85 -0.28
CA PRO A 64 2.52 -53.69 -0.60
C PRO A 64 1.80 -54.23 0.64
N LEU A 65 2.50 -54.47 1.74
CA LEU A 65 1.90 -54.97 2.99
C LEU A 65 1.33 -53.84 3.87
N CYS A 66 1.59 -52.57 3.54
CA CYS A 66 1.16 -51.45 4.35
C CYS A 66 -0.31 -51.08 4.10
N ILE A 67 -1.15 -51.11 5.14
CA ILE A 67 -2.57 -50.71 5.04
C ILE A 67 -2.81 -49.19 5.04
N GLY A 68 -1.76 -48.36 5.12
CA GLY A 68 -1.89 -46.90 5.04
C GLY A 68 -2.57 -46.21 6.22
N CYS A 69 -2.65 -46.87 7.38
CA CYS A 69 -3.33 -46.36 8.59
C CYS A 69 -2.70 -45.11 9.23
N GLY A 70 -1.47 -44.72 8.85
CA GLY A 70 -0.78 -43.53 9.37
C GLY A 70 -0.35 -43.58 10.85
N ILE A 71 -0.58 -44.69 11.55
CA ILE A 71 -0.27 -44.83 12.98
C ILE A 71 1.24 -44.71 13.25
N CYS A 72 2.07 -45.26 12.36
CA CYS A 72 3.53 -45.19 12.47
C CYS A 72 4.08 -43.77 12.29
N VAL A 73 3.38 -42.88 11.55
CA VAL A 73 3.75 -41.47 11.39
C VAL A 73 3.52 -40.72 12.70
N LYS A 74 2.33 -40.89 13.31
CA LYS A 74 1.94 -40.20 14.55
C LYS A 74 2.76 -40.65 15.76
N LYS A 75 3.10 -41.94 15.84
CA LYS A 75 3.85 -42.50 16.97
C LYS A 75 5.37 -42.44 16.80
N CYS A 76 5.89 -41.92 15.68
CA CYS A 76 7.32 -41.74 15.50
C CYS A 76 7.80 -40.51 16.31
N PRO A 77 8.68 -40.68 17.32
CA PRO A 77 9.14 -39.55 18.14
C PRO A 77 9.99 -38.53 17.37
N PHE A 78 10.55 -38.93 16.21
CA PHE A 78 11.40 -38.09 15.36
C PHE A 78 10.70 -37.65 14.06
N SER A 79 9.41 -37.96 13.90
CA SER A 79 8.63 -37.67 12.68
C SER A 79 9.37 -38.02 11.38
N ALA A 80 10.03 -39.18 11.37
CA ALA A 80 10.93 -39.60 10.30
C ALA A 80 10.23 -40.36 9.16
N ILE A 81 8.96 -40.76 9.36
CA ILE A 81 8.19 -41.59 8.43
C ILE A 81 7.06 -40.74 7.85
N GLN A 82 6.86 -40.81 6.54
CA GLN A 82 5.70 -40.24 5.85
C GLN A 82 5.04 -41.33 5.00
N ILE A 83 3.71 -41.42 5.07
CA ILE A 83 2.93 -42.33 4.23
C ILE A 83 2.00 -41.48 3.37
N ILE A 84 2.14 -41.61 2.06
CA ILE A 84 1.31 -40.94 1.07
C ILE A 84 0.44 -41.99 0.40
N ASN A 85 -0.88 -41.86 0.56
CA ASN A 85 -1.86 -42.69 -0.14
C ASN A 85 -2.14 -42.03 -1.49
N LEU A 86 -1.84 -42.73 -2.60
CA LEU A 86 -2.11 -42.21 -3.93
C LEU A 86 -3.51 -42.66 -4.42
N PRO A 87 -4.29 -41.77 -5.06
CA PRO A 87 -5.65 -42.09 -5.52
C PRO A 87 -5.72 -42.87 -6.85
N ARG A 88 -4.60 -43.09 -7.57
CA ARG A 88 -4.53 -43.82 -8.85
C ARG A 88 -3.18 -44.49 -9.07
N ASP A 89 -3.16 -45.49 -9.96
CA ASP A 89 -1.99 -46.29 -10.33
C ASP A 89 -0.97 -45.53 -11.18
N LEU A 90 -0.08 -44.79 -10.50
CA LEU A 90 1.12 -44.21 -11.11
C LEU A 90 2.30 -45.19 -11.11
N GLY A 91 2.05 -46.49 -10.86
CA GLY A 91 3.08 -47.53 -10.77
C GLY A 91 3.81 -47.78 -12.09
N ALA A 92 3.11 -47.65 -13.21
CA ALA A 92 3.68 -47.84 -14.55
C ALA A 92 4.52 -46.65 -15.03
N GLU A 93 4.33 -45.46 -14.47
CA GLU A 93 4.97 -44.22 -14.91
C GLU A 93 6.02 -43.76 -13.89
N VAL A 94 6.95 -44.64 -13.51
CA VAL A 94 8.02 -44.29 -12.57
C VAL A 94 9.25 -43.87 -13.36
N ALA A 95 9.66 -42.61 -13.27
CA ALA A 95 10.88 -42.13 -13.91
C ALA A 95 12.13 -42.50 -13.10
N HIS A 96 12.12 -42.27 -11.77
CA HIS A 96 13.30 -42.48 -10.94
C HIS A 96 12.99 -42.79 -9.47
N ARG A 97 13.79 -43.65 -8.84
CA ARG A 97 13.75 -43.97 -7.40
C ARG A 97 15.16 -44.03 -6.82
N TYR A 98 15.42 -43.34 -5.72
CA TYR A 98 16.76 -43.34 -5.09
C TYR A 98 17.06 -44.61 -4.28
N GLY A 99 16.04 -45.25 -3.69
CA GLY A 99 16.21 -46.45 -2.88
C GLY A 99 14.90 -46.99 -2.31
N PRO A 100 14.95 -48.07 -1.49
CA PRO A 100 13.78 -48.62 -0.82
C PRO A 100 13.24 -47.59 0.19
N ASN A 101 11.95 -47.30 0.13
CA ASN A 101 11.28 -46.28 0.96
C ASN A 101 11.91 -44.87 0.91
N GLN A 102 12.53 -44.52 -0.21
CA GLN A 102 13.04 -43.17 -0.47
C GLN A 102 12.19 -42.47 -1.54
N PHE A 103 12.55 -41.22 -1.83
CA PHE A 103 11.84 -40.40 -2.80
C PHE A 103 11.68 -41.10 -4.16
N LYS A 104 10.44 -41.13 -4.66
CA LYS A 104 10.03 -41.74 -5.92
C LYS A 104 9.46 -40.66 -6.84
N LEU A 105 10.04 -40.50 -8.02
CA LEU A 105 9.58 -39.60 -9.06
C LEU A 105 8.79 -40.40 -10.10
N HIS A 106 7.57 -39.96 -10.36
CA HIS A 106 6.70 -40.60 -11.34
C HIS A 106 6.88 -39.98 -12.73
N ARG A 107 6.16 -38.90 -13.02
CA ARG A 107 6.19 -38.25 -14.34
C ARG A 107 7.35 -37.26 -14.46
N LEU A 108 7.87 -37.14 -15.68
CA LEU A 108 8.80 -36.08 -16.06
C LEU A 108 8.07 -35.02 -16.88
N PRO A 109 8.37 -33.73 -16.67
CA PRO A 109 7.84 -32.68 -17.50
C PRO A 109 8.55 -32.68 -18.86
N VAL A 110 7.83 -32.30 -19.92
CA VAL A 110 8.31 -32.38 -21.29
C VAL A 110 8.77 -30.99 -21.77
N PRO A 111 10.06 -30.80 -22.10
CA PRO A 111 10.54 -29.54 -22.67
C PRO A 111 10.17 -29.44 -24.17
N ARG A 112 9.49 -28.36 -24.56
CA ARG A 112 9.13 -28.07 -25.96
C ARG A 112 9.99 -26.94 -26.52
N PRO A 113 10.51 -27.04 -27.76
CA PRO A 113 11.26 -25.95 -28.40
C PRO A 113 10.43 -24.66 -28.45
N GLY A 114 11.05 -23.52 -28.10
CA GLY A 114 10.41 -22.20 -28.13
C GLY A 114 9.44 -21.90 -26.98
N GLN A 115 9.22 -22.82 -26.04
CA GLN A 115 8.33 -22.63 -24.89
C GLN A 115 9.09 -22.64 -23.57
N VAL A 116 8.68 -21.77 -22.63
CA VAL A 116 9.22 -21.74 -21.27
C VAL A 116 8.44 -22.71 -20.38
N LEU A 117 9.12 -23.71 -19.84
CA LEU A 117 8.54 -24.69 -18.91
C LEU A 117 8.78 -24.25 -17.46
N GLY A 118 7.70 -23.88 -16.76
CA GLY A 118 7.74 -23.54 -15.32
C GLY A 118 7.44 -24.75 -14.43
N LEU A 119 8.31 -25.04 -13.47
CA LEU A 119 8.10 -26.09 -12.45
C LEU A 119 7.82 -25.46 -11.09
N VAL A 120 6.53 -25.34 -10.74
CA VAL A 120 6.08 -24.77 -9.45
C VAL A 120 5.58 -25.87 -8.53
N GLY A 121 5.92 -25.81 -7.24
CA GLY A 121 5.41 -26.75 -6.24
C GLY A 121 6.12 -26.62 -4.90
N THR A 122 5.61 -27.30 -3.88
CA THR A 122 6.22 -27.32 -2.53
C THR A 122 7.58 -28.05 -2.52
N ASN A 123 8.41 -27.79 -1.51
CA ASN A 123 9.68 -28.49 -1.34
C ASN A 123 9.46 -29.99 -1.15
N GLY A 124 10.30 -30.82 -1.80
CA GLY A 124 10.17 -32.28 -1.75
C GLY A 124 9.27 -32.92 -2.80
N THR A 125 8.73 -32.16 -3.76
CA THR A 125 7.90 -32.67 -4.88
C THR A 125 8.69 -33.27 -6.06
N GLY A 126 10.02 -33.15 -6.06
CA GLY A 126 10.88 -33.74 -7.10
C GLY A 126 11.39 -32.78 -8.18
N LYS A 127 11.12 -31.47 -8.08
CA LYS A 127 11.56 -30.44 -9.05
C LYS A 127 13.06 -30.53 -9.38
N SER A 128 13.91 -30.57 -8.36
CA SER A 128 15.36 -30.65 -8.54
C SER A 128 15.81 -31.97 -9.15
N THR A 129 15.11 -33.07 -8.87
CA THR A 129 15.39 -34.39 -9.46
C THR A 129 14.99 -34.41 -10.94
N ALA A 130 13.83 -33.86 -11.29
CA ALA A 130 13.38 -33.74 -12.67
C ALA A 130 14.35 -32.90 -13.52
N LEU A 131 14.83 -31.75 -12.99
CA LEU A 131 15.84 -30.94 -13.66
C LEU A 131 17.16 -31.70 -13.85
N LYS A 132 17.62 -32.46 -12.85
CA LYS A 132 18.84 -33.28 -12.97
C LYS A 132 18.71 -34.33 -14.07
N ILE A 133 17.55 -34.97 -14.21
CA ILE A 133 17.27 -35.96 -15.26
C ILE A 133 17.23 -35.31 -16.64
N LEU A 134 16.50 -34.20 -16.79
CA LEU A 134 16.42 -33.47 -18.07
C LEU A 134 17.76 -32.88 -18.51
N SER A 135 18.65 -32.60 -17.54
CA SER A 135 20.03 -32.16 -17.81
C SER A 135 21.04 -33.28 -18.04
N ALA A 136 20.59 -34.54 -18.10
CA ALA A 136 21.42 -35.74 -18.22
C ALA A 136 22.47 -35.95 -17.10
N LYS A 137 22.45 -35.13 -16.03
CA LYS A 137 23.31 -35.30 -14.83
C LYS A 137 22.93 -36.53 -14.00
N LEU A 138 21.67 -36.97 -14.10
CA LEU A 138 21.15 -38.15 -13.43
C LEU A 138 20.42 -39.04 -14.44
N LYS A 139 20.80 -40.31 -14.54
CA LYS A 139 20.09 -41.27 -15.39
C LYS A 139 18.78 -41.70 -14.71
N PRO A 140 17.62 -41.68 -15.41
CA PRO A 140 16.40 -42.25 -14.89
C PRO A 140 16.54 -43.77 -14.78
N ASN A 141 16.01 -44.37 -13.72
CA ASN A 141 16.21 -45.80 -13.45
C ASN A 141 14.92 -46.62 -13.51
N LEU A 142 13.81 -46.01 -13.94
CA LEU A 142 12.50 -46.65 -14.09
C LEU A 142 12.01 -47.36 -12.81
N GLY A 143 12.50 -46.94 -11.64
CA GLY A 143 12.22 -47.59 -10.35
C GLY A 143 13.15 -48.74 -9.97
N ARG A 144 14.04 -49.19 -10.88
CA ARG A 144 15.07 -50.21 -10.63
C ARG A 144 16.33 -49.55 -10.04
N TYR A 145 16.37 -49.41 -8.71
CA TYR A 145 17.48 -48.76 -8.01
C TYR A 145 18.70 -49.68 -7.74
N ALA A 146 18.49 -51.00 -7.69
CA ALA A 146 19.57 -51.96 -7.45
C ALA A 146 20.39 -52.30 -8.71
N ASN A 147 19.74 -52.30 -9.87
CA ASN A 147 20.39 -52.50 -11.17
C ASN A 147 19.80 -51.48 -12.17
N PRO A 148 20.42 -50.29 -12.33
CA PRO A 148 19.88 -49.24 -13.18
C PRO A 148 20.00 -49.61 -14.68
N PRO A 149 18.94 -49.39 -15.49
CA PRO A 149 18.93 -49.70 -16.92
C PRO A 149 19.87 -48.80 -17.73
N GLU A 150 20.33 -49.31 -18.88
CA GLU A 150 21.09 -48.54 -19.86
C GLU A 150 20.20 -47.59 -20.68
N TRP A 151 20.80 -46.57 -21.31
CA TRP A 151 20.06 -45.56 -22.08
C TRP A 151 19.16 -46.14 -23.18
N ARG A 152 19.56 -47.26 -23.81
CA ARG A 152 18.75 -47.94 -24.83
C ARG A 152 17.42 -48.45 -24.26
N GLU A 153 17.45 -49.01 -23.06
CA GLU A 153 16.24 -49.48 -22.36
C GLU A 153 15.37 -48.32 -21.88
N ILE A 154 15.99 -47.22 -21.44
CA ILE A 154 15.29 -45.99 -21.04
C ILE A 154 14.54 -45.38 -22.23
N VAL A 155 15.19 -45.25 -23.39
CA VAL A 155 14.56 -44.72 -24.61
C VAL A 155 13.41 -45.62 -25.07
N ALA A 156 13.58 -46.95 -24.94
CA ALA A 156 12.51 -47.91 -25.24
C ALA A 156 11.30 -47.76 -24.31
N ALA A 157 11.50 -47.43 -23.03
CA ALA A 157 10.40 -47.20 -22.08
C ALA A 157 9.58 -45.94 -22.39
N TYR A 158 10.18 -44.95 -23.05
CA TYR A 158 9.52 -43.71 -23.47
C TYR A 158 9.02 -43.75 -24.92
N ARG A 159 8.98 -44.92 -25.57
CA ARG A 159 8.66 -45.06 -27.00
C ARG A 159 7.33 -44.40 -27.37
N GLY A 160 7.33 -43.54 -28.38
CA GLY A 160 6.15 -42.80 -28.85
C GLY A 160 5.83 -41.52 -28.07
N SER A 161 6.66 -41.14 -27.09
CA SER A 161 6.52 -39.87 -26.36
C SER A 161 7.49 -38.79 -26.86
N GLU A 162 7.15 -37.52 -26.65
CA GLU A 162 8.05 -36.38 -26.91
C GLU A 162 9.39 -36.49 -26.15
N LEU A 163 9.40 -37.15 -24.98
CA LEU A 163 10.61 -37.40 -24.19
C LEU A 163 11.57 -38.36 -24.86
N GLN A 164 11.08 -39.30 -25.69
CA GLN A 164 11.95 -40.18 -26.48
C GLN A 164 12.84 -39.35 -27.40
N ASN A 165 12.22 -38.46 -28.17
CA ASN A 165 12.94 -37.58 -29.09
C ASN A 165 13.93 -36.68 -28.35
N TYR A 166 13.55 -36.19 -27.16
CA TYR A 166 14.43 -35.39 -26.32
C TYR A 166 15.66 -36.18 -25.83
N PHE A 167 15.47 -37.39 -25.29
CA PHE A 167 16.59 -38.23 -24.83
C PHE A 167 17.47 -38.71 -25.99
N THR A 168 16.89 -39.08 -27.13
CA THR A 168 17.65 -39.41 -28.34
C THR A 168 18.53 -38.25 -28.79
N LYS A 169 18.00 -37.02 -28.82
CA LYS A 169 18.78 -35.81 -29.16
C LYS A 169 19.89 -35.49 -28.17
N ILE A 170 19.72 -35.83 -26.88
CA ILE A 170 20.78 -35.70 -25.88
C ILE A 170 21.89 -36.73 -26.13
N ILE A 171 21.53 -37.98 -26.46
CA ILE A 171 22.48 -39.08 -26.67
C ILE A 171 23.27 -38.88 -27.97
N GLU A 172 22.62 -38.40 -29.03
CA GLU A 172 23.23 -38.11 -30.34
C GLU A 172 24.00 -36.76 -30.35
N GLU A 173 24.27 -36.17 -29.17
CA GLU A 173 24.97 -34.89 -28.94
C GLU A 173 24.37 -33.64 -29.62
N ASN A 174 23.22 -33.77 -30.29
CA ASN A 174 22.49 -32.68 -30.94
C ASN A 174 21.85 -31.67 -29.96
N LEU A 175 21.75 -32.02 -28.67
CA LEU A 175 21.15 -31.15 -27.64
C LEU A 175 21.95 -31.19 -26.35
N LYS A 176 22.60 -30.06 -26.01
CA LYS A 176 23.34 -29.89 -24.75
C LYS A 176 22.51 -29.11 -23.73
N ALA A 177 22.04 -29.80 -22.70
CA ALA A 177 21.30 -29.17 -21.61
C ALA A 177 22.25 -28.51 -20.59
N VAL A 178 22.15 -27.19 -20.43
CA VAL A 178 22.92 -26.42 -19.44
C VAL A 178 22.02 -26.06 -18.27
N VAL A 179 22.42 -26.43 -17.06
CA VAL A 179 21.72 -26.01 -15.83
C VAL A 179 22.56 -24.93 -15.17
N LYS A 180 22.02 -23.71 -15.13
CA LYS A 180 22.55 -22.59 -14.35
C LYS A 180 21.76 -22.48 -13.04
N PRO A 181 22.30 -22.94 -11.89
CA PRO A 181 21.66 -22.70 -10.60
C PRO A 181 21.70 -21.21 -10.36
N GLN A 182 20.53 -20.57 -10.39
CA GLN A 182 20.40 -19.15 -10.15
C GLN A 182 19.78 -18.98 -8.78
N TYR A 183 20.64 -18.72 -7.80
CA TYR A 183 20.20 -18.26 -6.49
C TYR A 183 19.77 -16.82 -6.69
N VAL A 184 18.47 -16.58 -6.78
CA VAL A 184 17.90 -15.23 -6.90
C VAL A 184 18.48 -14.31 -5.82
N ASP A 185 18.74 -14.88 -4.65
CA ASP A 185 19.39 -14.27 -3.49
C ASP A 185 20.87 -13.85 -3.71
N LEU A 186 21.56 -14.42 -4.70
CA LEU A 186 23.00 -14.18 -4.97
C LEU A 186 23.27 -13.42 -6.27
N ILE A 187 22.30 -13.26 -7.18
CA ILE A 187 22.45 -12.46 -8.41
C ILE A 187 22.97 -11.04 -8.12
N PRO A 188 22.50 -10.33 -7.07
CA PRO A 188 22.99 -8.97 -6.79
C PRO A 188 24.46 -8.92 -6.36
N LYS A 189 25.05 -10.03 -5.91
CA LYS A 189 26.39 -10.07 -5.29
C LYS A 189 27.54 -10.14 -6.31
N GLN A 190 27.28 -10.57 -7.54
CA GLN A 190 28.34 -10.79 -8.54
C GLN A 190 28.62 -9.57 -9.43
N GLU A 191 27.72 -8.59 -9.50
CA GLU A 191 27.86 -7.41 -10.37
C GLU A 191 28.80 -6.33 -9.80
N HIS A 192 29.17 -6.38 -8.50
CA HIS A 192 29.98 -5.32 -7.86
C HIS A 192 31.07 -5.86 -6.90
N PRO A 193 32.29 -6.16 -7.40
CA PRO A 193 33.35 -6.81 -6.62
C PRO A 193 34.08 -5.95 -5.57
N ASN A 194 33.88 -4.62 -5.53
CA ASN A 194 34.73 -3.69 -4.74
C ASN A 194 34.02 -2.85 -3.66
N CYS A 195 32.80 -3.20 -3.23
CA CYS A 195 32.18 -2.53 -2.09
C CYS A 195 32.51 -3.25 -0.76
N ALA A 196 33.60 -2.84 -0.11
CA ALA A 196 33.90 -3.23 1.26
C ALA A 196 32.91 -2.59 2.26
N VAL A 197 32.35 -3.44 3.12
CA VAL A 197 31.34 -3.19 4.16
C VAL A 197 29.91 -3.09 3.62
N GLU A 198 29.30 -4.27 3.58
CA GLU A 198 27.90 -4.59 3.29
C GLU A 198 26.92 -3.69 4.05
N THR A 199 26.16 -2.86 3.33
CA THR A 199 24.83 -2.49 3.80
C THR A 199 23.93 -3.71 3.57
N PRO A 200 23.44 -4.38 4.62
CA PRO A 200 22.56 -5.53 4.43
C PRO A 200 21.33 -5.08 3.63
N GLN A 201 20.93 -5.86 2.61
CA GLN A 201 19.63 -5.66 1.99
C GLN A 201 18.56 -6.00 3.04
N ILE A 202 18.07 -4.97 3.70
CA ILE A 202 16.94 -5.06 4.61
C ILE A 202 15.73 -5.24 3.72
N GLY A 203 15.16 -6.45 3.68
CA GLY A 203 13.93 -6.72 2.95
C GLY A 203 12.75 -6.02 3.64
N ASP A 204 12.02 -6.75 4.48
CA ASP A 204 10.91 -6.17 5.24
C ASP A 204 11.40 -5.56 6.57
N LEU A 205 11.43 -4.23 6.63
CA LEU A 205 11.76 -3.45 7.83
C LEU A 205 10.85 -3.80 9.02
N GLN A 206 9.58 -4.15 8.80
CA GLN A 206 8.66 -4.51 9.87
C GLN A 206 9.03 -5.87 10.47
N LEU A 207 9.40 -6.85 9.64
CA LEU A 207 9.87 -8.15 10.12
C LEU A 207 11.18 -8.01 10.89
N LEU A 208 12.11 -7.21 10.38
CA LEU A 208 13.36 -6.91 11.08
C LEU A 208 13.09 -6.25 12.43
N TYR A 209 12.18 -5.27 12.47
CA TYR A 209 11.79 -4.59 13.71
C TYR A 209 11.14 -5.54 14.71
N ARG A 210 10.16 -6.36 14.30
CA ARG A 210 9.51 -7.37 15.17
C ARG A 210 10.53 -8.37 15.73
N ALA A 211 11.46 -8.84 14.90
CA ALA A 211 12.53 -9.74 15.32
C ALA A 211 13.52 -9.07 16.28
N ALA A 212 13.90 -7.83 16.03
CA ALA A 212 14.78 -7.05 16.90
C ALA A 212 14.11 -6.76 18.25
N LYS A 213 12.82 -6.40 18.25
CA LYS A 213 12.04 -6.15 19.47
C LYS A 213 11.91 -7.41 20.32
N SER A 214 11.59 -8.55 19.70
CA SER A 214 11.54 -9.83 20.41
C SER A 214 12.90 -10.19 21.04
N LYS A 215 14.01 -9.94 20.35
CA LYS A 215 15.37 -10.14 20.92
C LYS A 215 15.67 -9.15 22.05
N PHE A 216 15.25 -7.90 21.91
CA PHE A 216 15.45 -6.86 22.93
C PHE A 216 14.71 -7.17 24.23
N ASP A 217 13.51 -7.74 24.14
CA ASP A 217 12.72 -8.10 25.31
C ASP A 217 13.19 -9.42 25.95
N ALA A 218 13.79 -10.34 25.18
CA ALA A 218 14.20 -11.65 25.67
C ALA A 218 15.65 -11.73 26.18
N ALA A 219 16.58 -10.93 25.65
CA ALA A 219 18.01 -11.05 25.95
C ALA A 219 18.60 -9.74 26.51
N GLU A 220 19.01 -9.75 27.78
CA GLU A 220 19.62 -8.59 28.45
C GLU A 220 20.95 -8.16 27.79
N ASP A 221 21.77 -9.10 27.30
CA ASP A 221 22.99 -8.79 26.53
C ASP A 221 22.69 -8.01 25.24
N PHE A 222 21.57 -8.31 24.58
CA PHE A 222 21.15 -7.58 23.38
C PHE A 222 20.70 -6.16 23.73
N LYS A 223 19.97 -6.01 24.83
CA LYS A 223 19.47 -4.73 25.34
C LYS A 223 20.61 -3.78 25.74
N GLN A 224 21.64 -4.31 26.39
CA GLN A 224 22.83 -3.52 26.73
C GLN A 224 23.57 -3.04 25.47
N ARG A 225 23.83 -3.95 24.50
CA ARG A 225 24.44 -3.58 23.21
C ARG A 225 23.60 -2.58 22.42
N ALA A 226 22.27 -2.66 22.49
CA ALA A 226 21.37 -1.72 21.84
C ALA A 226 21.49 -0.32 22.46
N ARG A 227 21.56 -0.20 23.78
CA ARG A 227 21.80 1.08 24.48
C ARG A 227 23.15 1.69 24.10
N GLU A 228 24.22 0.88 24.09
CA GLU A 228 25.56 1.31 23.67
C GLU A 228 25.61 1.73 22.19
N ALA A 229 24.84 1.09 21.32
CA ALA A 229 24.73 1.48 19.91
C ALA A 229 24.09 2.87 19.74
N VAL A 230 23.09 3.23 20.57
CA VAL A 230 22.49 4.57 20.57
C VAL A 230 23.51 5.62 21.01
N VAL A 231 24.28 5.36 22.06
CA VAL A 231 25.34 6.26 22.52
C VAL A 231 26.39 6.47 21.44
N ARG A 232 26.83 5.41 20.75
CA ARG A 232 27.77 5.53 19.61
C ARG A 232 27.21 6.34 18.46
N LEU A 233 25.92 6.16 18.13
CA LEU A 233 25.27 6.94 17.09
C LEU A 233 25.21 8.44 17.44
N GLN A 234 24.86 8.76 18.69
CA GLN A 234 24.83 10.14 19.20
C GLN A 234 26.23 10.77 19.28
N ALA A 235 27.24 10.00 19.65
CA ALA A 235 28.64 10.42 19.65
C ALA A 235 29.20 10.65 18.23
N GLY A 236 28.45 10.28 17.19
CA GLY A 236 28.81 10.51 15.80
C GLY A 236 29.75 9.48 15.19
N ASP A 237 29.79 8.26 15.73
CA ASP A 237 30.59 7.16 15.20
C ASP A 237 30.32 6.94 13.69
N PRO A 238 31.35 6.99 12.81
CA PRO A 238 31.16 6.89 11.36
C PRO A 238 30.47 5.60 10.92
N LEU A 239 30.78 4.48 11.59
CA LEU A 239 30.18 3.18 11.27
C LEU A 239 28.71 3.14 11.70
N ALA A 240 28.39 3.57 12.92
CA ALA A 240 27.01 3.68 13.39
C ALA A 240 26.16 4.61 12.50
N ARG A 241 26.71 5.77 12.09
CA ARG A 241 26.02 6.69 11.16
C ARG A 241 25.77 6.05 9.81
N ARG A 242 26.75 5.36 9.23
CA ARG A 242 26.57 4.67 7.93
C ARG A 242 25.46 3.62 8.00
N LEU A 243 25.44 2.81 9.06
CA LEU A 243 24.38 1.79 9.25
C LEU A 243 23.00 2.44 9.42
N TRP A 244 22.91 3.49 10.24
CA TRP A 244 21.69 4.26 10.42
C TRP A 244 21.18 4.86 9.11
N SER A 245 22.04 5.54 8.34
CA SER A 245 21.67 6.10 7.04
C SER A 245 21.17 5.03 6.07
N SER A 246 21.75 3.83 6.11
CA SER A 246 21.32 2.71 5.26
C SER A 246 19.91 2.22 5.62
N ILE A 247 19.57 2.20 6.92
CA ILE A 247 18.21 1.86 7.38
C ILE A 247 17.22 2.94 6.94
N CYS A 248 17.59 4.22 7.09
CA CYS A 248 16.78 5.34 6.63
C CYS A 248 16.51 5.27 5.12
N GLU A 249 17.52 4.92 4.33
CA GLU A 249 17.38 4.84 2.87
C GLU A 249 16.37 3.75 2.44
N VAL A 250 16.44 2.57 3.04
CA VAL A 250 15.44 1.53 2.78
C VAL A 250 14.03 2.01 3.16
N SER A 251 13.91 2.73 4.28
CA SER A 251 12.61 3.30 4.70
C SER A 251 12.12 4.36 3.72
N ARG A 252 12.99 5.22 3.18
CA ARG A 252 12.65 6.21 2.15
C ARG A 252 12.13 5.55 0.89
N CYS A 253 12.81 4.50 0.40
CA CYS A 253 12.35 3.76 -0.77
C CYS A 253 10.94 3.17 -0.57
N GLU A 254 10.62 2.67 0.64
CA GLU A 254 9.27 2.18 0.94
C GLU A 254 8.22 3.29 1.03
N PHE A 255 8.57 4.45 1.62
CA PHE A 255 7.66 5.59 1.67
C PHE A 255 7.42 6.21 0.28
N GLU A 256 8.44 6.24 -0.58
CA GLU A 256 8.34 6.77 -1.94
C GLU A 256 7.32 5.98 -2.80
N LYS A 257 7.16 4.67 -2.55
CA LYS A 257 6.10 3.87 -3.19
C LYS A 257 4.71 4.36 -2.83
N VAL A 258 4.51 4.87 -1.62
CA VAL A 258 3.24 5.45 -1.20
C VAL A 258 3.09 6.86 -1.78
N TYR A 259 4.13 7.68 -1.70
CA TYR A 259 4.11 9.06 -2.19
C TYR A 259 3.84 9.14 -3.69
N SER A 260 4.50 8.29 -4.49
CA SER A 260 4.28 8.21 -5.93
C SER A 260 2.85 7.77 -6.30
N ARG A 261 2.25 6.83 -5.57
CA ARG A 261 0.85 6.40 -5.79
C ARG A 261 -0.15 7.49 -5.44
N LEU A 262 0.15 8.30 -4.42
CA LEU A 262 -0.73 9.38 -3.96
C LEU A 262 -0.38 10.73 -4.56
N ASP A 263 0.58 10.81 -5.48
CA ASP A 263 1.08 12.07 -6.07
C ASP A 263 1.45 13.12 -5.01
N VAL A 264 2.24 12.67 -4.03
CA VAL A 264 2.68 13.48 -2.89
C VAL A 264 4.15 13.82 -3.05
N HIS A 265 4.48 15.10 -2.97
CA HIS A 265 5.86 15.58 -3.00
C HIS A 265 6.26 16.12 -1.63
N LEU A 266 7.29 15.52 -1.03
CA LEU A 266 7.79 15.90 0.29
C LEU A 266 9.30 16.15 0.25
N ARG A 267 9.74 17.17 0.98
CA ARG A 267 11.14 17.39 1.31
C ARG A 267 11.37 16.95 2.75
N GLU A 268 12.08 15.83 2.92
CA GLU A 268 12.37 15.29 4.25
C GLU A 268 13.28 16.23 5.05
N MET A 269 12.85 16.56 6.27
CA MET A 269 13.64 17.25 7.29
C MET A 269 13.35 16.61 8.65
N GLY A 270 13.96 15.45 8.90
CA GLY A 270 13.78 14.69 10.14
C GLY A 270 14.42 15.34 11.36
N GLU A 271 14.17 14.76 12.54
CA GLU A 271 14.68 15.23 13.84
C GLU A 271 16.21 15.35 13.87
N SER A 272 16.90 14.42 13.20
CA SER A 272 18.36 14.38 13.14
C SER A 272 18.98 15.64 12.55
N ALA A 273 18.25 16.39 11.72
CA ALA A 273 18.71 17.66 11.15
C ALA A 273 18.87 18.76 12.21
N TYR A 274 18.20 18.65 13.36
CA TYR A 274 18.22 19.66 14.42
C TYR A 274 19.20 19.32 15.56
N ASN A 275 19.80 18.12 15.55
CA ASN A 275 20.65 17.65 16.65
C ASN A 275 21.80 18.60 17.00
N GLU A 276 22.47 19.15 15.98
CA GLU A 276 23.57 20.10 16.17
C GLU A 276 23.08 21.46 16.67
N MET A 277 21.82 21.81 16.42
CA MET A 277 21.21 23.07 16.85
C MET A 277 20.74 23.00 18.30
N LEU A 278 20.42 21.82 18.83
CA LEU A 278 19.85 21.64 20.18
C LEU A 278 20.64 22.39 21.28
N PRO A 279 21.97 22.25 21.42
CA PRO A 279 22.69 22.94 22.50
C PRO A 279 22.58 24.46 22.40
N SER A 280 22.64 25.01 21.18
CA SER A 280 22.55 26.46 20.94
C SER A 280 21.17 27.03 21.29
N VAL A 281 20.10 26.31 20.96
CA VAL A 281 18.72 26.72 21.27
C VAL A 281 18.48 26.69 22.77
N ILE A 282 18.95 25.64 23.44
CA ILE A 282 18.81 25.51 24.89
C ILE A 282 19.61 26.61 25.60
N GLN A 283 20.83 26.91 25.14
CA GLN A 283 21.62 28.01 25.71
C GLN A 283 20.91 29.36 25.54
N GLU A 284 20.36 29.64 24.36
CA GLU A 284 19.59 30.86 24.13
C GLU A 284 18.37 30.98 25.08
N LEU A 285 17.68 29.87 25.35
CA LEU A 285 16.56 29.86 26.31
C LEU A 285 17.03 30.05 27.76
N LYS A 286 18.22 29.55 28.12
CA LYS A 286 18.86 29.83 29.42
C LYS A 286 19.22 31.30 29.56
N ASP A 287 19.85 31.88 28.55
CA ASP A 287 20.29 33.28 28.55
C ASP A 287 19.09 34.24 28.67
N LYS A 288 17.92 33.84 28.14
CA LYS A 288 16.65 34.55 28.28
C LYS A 288 15.91 34.29 29.60
N ASN A 289 16.47 33.50 30.51
CA ASN A 289 15.86 33.09 31.79
C ASN A 289 14.46 32.46 31.65
N LEU A 290 14.23 31.71 30.56
CA LEU A 290 12.94 31.04 30.31
C LEU A 290 12.89 29.60 30.82
N LEU A 291 14.05 29.01 31.15
CA LEU A 291 14.15 27.66 31.68
C LEU A 291 14.23 27.67 33.21
N GLN A 292 13.45 26.82 33.84
CA GLN A 292 13.44 26.58 35.28
C GLN A 292 13.79 25.13 35.57
N GLU A 293 14.53 24.90 36.65
CA GLU A 293 14.89 23.55 37.07
C GLU A 293 13.74 22.92 37.87
N SER A 294 13.34 21.70 37.49
CA SER A 294 12.27 20.93 38.14
C SER A 294 12.69 19.47 38.23
N ASP A 295 12.87 18.96 39.45
CA ASP A 295 13.41 17.63 39.74
C ASP A 295 14.68 17.27 38.94
N GLY A 296 15.60 18.22 38.76
CA GLY A 296 16.84 18.02 37.99
C GLY A 296 16.67 17.98 36.47
N ALA A 297 15.48 18.23 35.93
CA ALA A 297 15.25 18.49 34.52
C ALA A 297 15.12 20.00 34.27
N LEU A 298 15.48 20.48 33.08
CA LEU A 298 15.26 21.86 32.66
C LEU A 298 13.94 21.95 31.91
N CYS A 299 13.01 22.75 32.44
CA CYS A 299 11.64 22.84 32.00
C CYS A 299 11.28 24.29 31.62
N LEU A 300 10.45 24.45 30.59
CA LEU A 300 9.89 25.73 30.17
C LEU A 300 8.39 25.74 30.51
N PHE A 301 8.00 26.63 31.42
CA PHE A 301 6.61 26.80 31.84
C PHE A 301 5.92 27.85 30.98
N THR A 302 4.72 27.53 30.48
CA THR A 302 3.91 28.42 29.63
C THR A 302 2.55 28.65 30.29
N ALA A 303 1.83 29.73 29.95
CA ALA A 303 0.52 30.01 30.55
C ALA A 303 -0.61 29.15 29.94
N ALA A 304 -0.38 28.49 28.80
CA ALA A 304 -1.35 27.66 28.10
C ALA A 304 -1.70 26.38 28.87
N ASN A 305 -0.75 25.79 29.62
CA ASN A 305 -0.97 24.52 30.30
C ASN A 305 -0.05 24.40 31.53
N PRO A 306 -0.53 23.86 32.66
CA PRO A 306 0.30 23.63 33.85
C PRO A 306 1.47 22.66 33.64
N VAL A 307 1.41 21.76 32.64
CA VAL A 307 2.49 20.82 32.34
C VAL A 307 3.55 21.51 31.47
N PRO A 308 4.80 21.67 31.93
CA PRO A 308 5.83 22.36 31.17
C PRO A 308 6.29 21.59 29.92
N LEU A 309 7.06 22.25 29.07
CA LEU A 309 7.89 21.60 28.05
C LEU A 309 9.24 21.21 28.67
N MET A 310 9.65 19.96 28.52
CA MET A 310 10.91 19.46 29.07
C MET A 310 12.05 19.67 28.07
N ALA A 311 12.77 20.78 28.25
CA ALA A 311 13.85 21.19 27.37
C ALA A 311 15.08 20.26 27.49
N VAL A 312 15.43 19.82 28.71
CA VAL A 312 16.51 18.83 28.96
C VAL A 312 16.09 17.89 30.09
N LYS A 313 16.31 16.59 29.91
CA LYS A 313 16.01 15.55 30.93
C LYS A 313 17.05 15.55 32.05
N ARG A 314 16.76 14.79 33.13
CA ARG A 314 17.66 14.60 34.28
C ARG A 314 19.03 14.03 33.93
N ASP A 315 19.10 13.20 32.88
CA ASP A 315 20.32 12.57 32.38
C ASP A 315 21.11 13.48 31.42
N GLY A 316 20.68 14.73 31.22
CA GLY A 316 21.25 15.64 30.22
C GLY A 316 20.81 15.31 28.79
N GLY A 317 19.96 14.30 28.60
CA GLY A 317 19.46 13.90 27.29
C GLY A 317 18.38 14.83 26.74
N TYR A 318 18.31 14.91 25.41
CA TYR A 318 17.25 15.62 24.70
C TYR A 318 16.04 14.71 24.43
N GLY A 319 14.86 15.31 24.28
CA GLY A 319 13.60 14.64 23.97
C GLY A 319 12.85 15.31 22.83
N TYR A 320 11.59 14.92 22.63
CA TYR A 320 10.72 15.48 21.58
C TYR A 320 10.53 16.99 21.75
N ASP A 321 10.26 17.45 22.97
CA ASP A 321 10.11 18.89 23.28
C ASP A 321 11.35 19.68 22.90
N SER A 322 12.56 19.14 23.15
CA SER A 322 13.83 19.77 22.78
C SER A 322 13.96 19.92 21.26
N THR A 323 13.62 18.86 20.51
CA THR A 323 13.70 18.86 19.05
C THR A 323 12.68 19.79 18.43
N ASP A 324 11.45 19.84 18.95
CA ASP A 324 10.40 20.73 18.46
C ASP A 324 10.73 22.21 18.72
N LEU A 325 11.34 22.53 19.88
CA LEU A 325 11.85 23.87 20.17
C LEU A 325 12.93 24.29 19.16
N ALA A 326 13.86 23.38 18.83
CA ALA A 326 14.87 23.66 17.81
C ALA A 326 14.25 23.78 16.41
N ALA A 327 13.29 22.94 16.07
CA ALA A 327 12.63 22.93 14.77
C ALA A 327 11.80 24.21 14.55
N ILE A 328 11.01 24.64 15.53
CA ILE A 328 10.20 25.86 15.40
C ILE A 328 11.09 27.11 15.31
N ARG A 329 12.17 27.17 16.10
CA ARG A 329 13.16 28.26 16.00
C ARG A 329 13.82 28.29 14.63
N HIS A 330 14.28 27.15 14.13
CA HIS A 330 14.89 27.06 12.80
C HIS A 330 13.92 27.54 11.71
N ARG A 331 12.66 27.11 11.76
CA ARG A 331 11.63 27.48 10.78
C ARG A 331 11.25 28.96 10.83
N LEU A 332 11.20 29.57 12.01
CA LEU A 332 10.80 30.97 12.18
C LEU A 332 11.97 31.96 11.99
N VAL A 333 13.14 31.64 12.55
CA VAL A 333 14.29 32.56 12.60
C VAL A 333 15.24 32.32 11.43
N THR A 334 15.61 31.07 11.16
CA THR A 334 16.56 30.74 10.09
C THR A 334 15.88 30.77 8.72
N CYS A 335 14.74 30.08 8.57
CA CYS A 335 14.01 30.04 7.31
C CYS A 335 13.12 31.27 7.08
N LYS A 336 12.82 32.06 8.13
CA LYS A 336 11.98 33.26 8.06
C LYS A 336 10.60 33.03 7.44
N ASN A 337 9.98 31.90 7.75
CA ASN A 337 8.66 31.59 7.22
C ASN A 337 7.59 32.53 7.81
N ASP A 338 6.69 33.05 6.97
CA ASP A 338 5.57 33.91 7.40
C ASP A 338 4.43 33.10 8.03
N TRP A 339 4.25 31.86 7.58
CA TRP A 339 3.17 30.99 8.06
C TRP A 339 3.65 29.55 8.23
N LEU A 340 3.53 29.04 9.46
CA LEU A 340 3.76 27.65 9.81
C LEU A 340 2.42 26.95 10.10
N ILE A 341 2.24 25.79 9.47
CA ILE A 341 1.07 24.93 9.67
C ILE A 341 1.57 23.56 10.13
N TYR A 342 1.17 23.15 11.33
CA TYR A 342 1.50 21.83 11.88
C TYR A 342 0.31 20.90 11.71
N VAL A 343 0.45 19.89 10.83
CA VAL A 343 -0.60 18.90 10.54
C VAL A 343 -0.27 17.60 11.28
N THR A 344 -0.88 17.37 12.44
CA THR A 344 -0.65 16.19 13.29
C THR A 344 -1.97 15.72 13.94
N ASP A 345 -1.93 14.65 14.73
CA ASP A 345 -3.14 14.17 15.42
C ASP A 345 -3.64 15.18 16.48
N MET A 346 -4.96 15.19 16.72
CA MET A 346 -5.60 16.08 17.71
C MET A 346 -5.07 15.90 19.14
N GLY A 347 -4.55 14.73 19.50
CA GLY A 347 -3.97 14.47 20.81
C GLY A 347 -2.67 15.26 21.09
N GLN A 348 -2.05 15.82 20.06
CA GLN A 348 -0.87 16.68 20.20
C GLN A 348 -1.20 18.18 20.27
N GLU A 349 -2.48 18.56 20.26
CA GLU A 349 -2.88 19.98 20.29
C GLU A 349 -2.27 20.72 21.48
N GLU A 350 -2.39 20.15 22.69
CA GLU A 350 -1.84 20.77 23.91
C GLU A 350 -0.33 21.00 23.81
N HIS A 351 0.41 20.05 23.24
CA HIS A 351 1.85 20.17 23.03
C HIS A 351 2.20 21.35 22.12
N PHE A 352 1.55 21.46 20.96
CA PHE A 352 1.80 22.54 20.02
C PHE A 352 1.37 23.91 20.54
N MET A 353 0.28 23.99 21.33
CA MET A 353 -0.12 25.25 21.97
C MET A 353 0.95 25.73 22.95
N LYS A 354 1.52 24.83 23.77
CA LYS A 354 2.68 25.14 24.61
C LYS A 354 3.88 25.59 23.77
N LEU A 355 4.18 24.87 22.68
CA LEU A 355 5.31 25.18 21.81
C LEU A 355 5.19 26.58 21.17
N PHE A 356 4.00 26.94 20.69
CA PHE A 356 3.74 28.24 20.08
C PHE A 356 3.85 29.37 21.10
N GLU A 357 3.42 29.14 22.33
CA GLU A 357 3.60 30.10 23.41
C GLU A 357 5.07 30.21 23.82
N ALA A 358 5.79 29.10 23.95
CA ALA A 358 7.22 29.09 24.26
C ALA A 358 8.01 29.86 23.19
N ALA A 359 7.70 29.67 21.91
CA ALA A 359 8.33 30.41 20.81
C ALA A 359 8.01 31.91 20.84
N LYS A 360 6.82 32.30 21.33
CA LYS A 360 6.44 33.69 21.55
C LYS A 360 7.21 34.30 22.73
N MET A 361 7.30 33.59 23.85
CA MET A 361 8.07 33.99 25.03
C MET A 361 9.57 34.14 24.72
N ALA A 362 10.10 33.24 23.89
CA ALA A 362 11.46 33.31 23.39
C ALA A 362 11.68 34.45 22.37
N GLY A 363 10.63 35.15 21.94
CA GLY A 363 10.73 36.24 20.96
C GLY A 363 11.13 35.76 19.56
N TRP A 364 10.90 34.49 19.21
CA TRP A 364 11.22 33.95 17.89
C TRP A 364 10.24 34.39 16.81
N TYR A 365 9.01 34.74 17.20
CA TYR A 365 8.04 35.35 16.30
C TYR A 365 7.07 36.27 17.04
N SER A 366 6.45 37.15 16.27
CA SER A 366 5.38 38.03 16.73
C SER A 366 4.06 37.65 16.04
N PRO A 367 2.96 37.37 16.77
CA PRO A 367 1.68 36.92 16.19
C PRO A 367 1.02 37.85 15.16
N GLY A 368 1.48 39.10 15.05
CA GLY A 368 1.02 40.05 14.03
C GLY A 368 1.80 39.99 12.71
N ALA A 369 3.06 39.54 12.75
CA ALA A 369 3.94 39.46 11.59
C ALA A 369 4.00 38.04 11.00
N GLN A 370 4.01 37.03 11.87
CA GLN A 370 4.09 35.62 11.50
C GLN A 370 2.96 34.82 12.14
N ARG A 371 2.56 33.73 11.50
CA ARG A 371 1.44 32.89 11.91
C ARG A 371 1.92 31.47 12.19
N CYS A 372 1.57 30.94 13.36
CA CYS A 372 1.68 29.52 13.67
C CYS A 372 0.26 28.99 13.89
N CYS A 373 -0.20 28.05 13.06
CA CYS A 373 -1.49 27.41 13.28
C CYS A 373 -1.31 25.88 13.42
N PHE A 374 -2.08 25.29 14.33
CA PHE A 374 -2.23 23.84 14.48
C PHE A 374 -3.40 23.34 13.64
N ALA A 375 -3.16 22.30 12.84
CA ALA A 375 -4.12 21.67 11.95
C ALA A 375 -4.29 20.19 12.35
N GLY A 376 -4.91 19.97 13.51
CA GLY A 376 -5.18 18.64 14.03
C GLY A 376 -6.12 17.77 13.17
N PHE A 377 -5.91 16.45 13.18
CA PHE A 377 -6.83 15.47 12.62
C PHE A 377 -7.22 14.37 13.61
N GLY A 378 -8.44 13.84 13.45
CA GLY A 378 -9.01 12.75 14.26
C GLY A 378 -8.44 11.37 13.90
N VAL A 379 -8.85 10.35 14.64
CA VAL A 379 -8.37 8.98 14.45
C VAL A 379 -9.22 8.23 13.42
N VAL A 380 -8.57 7.46 12.56
CA VAL A 380 -9.25 6.52 11.65
C VAL A 380 -9.71 5.29 12.44
N GLN A 381 -11.03 5.07 12.46
CA GLN A 381 -11.67 4.00 13.20
C GLN A 381 -12.14 2.85 12.30
N GLY A 382 -12.16 1.63 12.84
CA GLY A 382 -12.79 0.47 12.24
C GLY A 382 -14.30 0.42 12.49
N PHE A 383 -14.95 -0.64 12.01
CA PHE A 383 -16.38 -0.89 12.23
C PHE A 383 -16.76 -1.03 13.72
N ASP A 384 -15.79 -1.38 14.55
CA ASP A 384 -15.91 -1.54 16.00
C ASP A 384 -15.71 -0.24 16.79
N GLY A 385 -15.49 0.90 16.12
CA GLY A 385 -15.22 2.20 16.75
C GLY A 385 -13.84 2.29 17.40
N LYS A 386 -12.98 1.27 17.22
CA LYS A 386 -11.60 1.29 17.70
C LYS A 386 -10.65 1.70 16.57
N LYS A 387 -9.37 1.92 16.90
CA LYS A 387 -8.32 2.21 15.91
C LYS A 387 -8.36 1.18 14.78
N PHE A 388 -8.33 1.68 13.55
CA PHE A 388 -8.41 0.86 12.35
C PHE A 388 -7.29 -0.19 12.32
N LYS A 389 -7.69 -1.47 12.27
CA LYS A 389 -6.81 -2.64 12.28
C LYS A 389 -7.34 -3.70 11.31
N THR A 390 -6.46 -4.59 10.85
CA THR A 390 -6.86 -5.75 10.06
C THR A 390 -7.72 -6.72 10.89
N ARG A 391 -8.40 -7.67 10.23
CA ARG A 391 -9.14 -8.75 10.91
C ARG A 391 -8.29 -9.60 11.84
N SER A 392 -6.97 -9.65 11.62
CA SER A 392 -6.00 -10.33 12.50
C SER A 392 -5.53 -9.45 13.68
N GLY A 393 -5.96 -8.20 13.76
CA GLY A 393 -5.55 -7.24 14.79
C GLY A 393 -4.20 -6.55 14.52
N GLU A 394 -3.61 -6.77 13.36
CA GLU A 394 -2.37 -6.10 12.94
C GLU A 394 -2.66 -4.69 12.37
N VAL A 395 -1.62 -3.85 12.38
CA VAL A 395 -1.67 -2.52 11.74
C VAL A 395 -1.76 -2.71 10.23
N VAL A 396 -2.75 -2.08 9.60
CA VAL A 396 -2.94 -2.13 8.14
C VAL A 396 -1.81 -1.36 7.47
N ARG A 397 -1.09 -1.99 6.53
CA ARG A 397 -0.10 -1.28 5.70
C ARG A 397 -0.85 -0.46 4.66
N LEU A 398 -0.43 0.79 4.47
CA LEU A 398 -1.10 1.69 3.53
C LEU A 398 -1.02 1.19 2.08
N VAL A 399 0.08 0.53 1.71
CA VAL A 399 0.22 -0.12 0.39
C VAL A 399 -0.90 -1.16 0.17
N ASP A 400 -1.15 -2.03 1.16
CA ASP A 400 -2.20 -3.05 1.08
C ASP A 400 -3.60 -2.42 1.01
N LEU A 401 -3.82 -1.30 1.73
CA LEU A 401 -5.08 -0.55 1.69
C LEU A 401 -5.35 0.04 0.30
N LEU A 402 -4.32 0.63 -0.31
CA LEU A 402 -4.41 1.17 -1.66
C LEU A 402 -4.59 0.08 -2.71
N ASP A 403 -3.92 -1.06 -2.57
CA ASP A 403 -4.08 -2.20 -3.48
C ASP A 403 -5.52 -2.76 -3.42
N GLU A 404 -6.09 -2.90 -2.21
CA GLU A 404 -7.49 -3.31 -2.02
C GLU A 404 -8.47 -2.28 -2.60
N ALA A 405 -8.22 -0.98 -2.41
CA ALA A 405 -9.06 0.07 -3.00
C ALA A 405 -9.08 0.01 -4.53
N VAL A 406 -7.92 -0.24 -5.16
CA VAL A 406 -7.81 -0.41 -6.62
C VAL A 406 -8.50 -1.69 -7.09
N SER A 407 -8.34 -2.80 -6.36
CA SER A 407 -9.02 -4.06 -6.69
C SER A 407 -10.54 -3.90 -6.71
N ARG A 408 -11.11 -3.26 -5.69
CA ARG A 408 -12.55 -3.01 -5.61
C ARG A 408 -13.03 -2.00 -6.66
N ALA A 409 -12.25 -0.96 -6.92
CA ALA A 409 -12.54 -0.02 -8.00
C ALA A 409 -12.57 -0.72 -9.37
N LYS A 410 -11.66 -1.67 -9.59
CA LYS A 410 -11.62 -2.50 -10.80
C LYS A 410 -12.87 -3.37 -10.94
N GLU A 411 -13.29 -4.03 -9.87
CA GLU A 411 -14.51 -4.86 -9.85
C GLU A 411 -15.76 -4.01 -10.17
N GLU A 412 -15.87 -2.81 -9.61
CA GLU A 412 -16.98 -1.89 -9.87
C GLU A 412 -16.99 -1.38 -11.32
N LEU A 413 -15.83 -1.04 -11.88
CA LEU A 413 -15.72 -0.65 -13.30
C LEU A 413 -16.11 -1.79 -14.24
N GLN A 414 -15.69 -3.02 -13.93
CA GLN A 414 -16.07 -4.20 -14.70
C GLN A 414 -17.57 -4.49 -14.63
N ARG A 415 -18.19 -4.32 -13.45
CA ARG A 415 -19.64 -4.47 -13.27
C ARG A 415 -20.41 -3.49 -14.16
N ARG A 416 -20.00 -2.22 -14.20
CA ARG A 416 -20.64 -1.19 -15.04
C ARG A 416 -20.46 -1.45 -16.53
N ALA A 417 -19.25 -1.83 -16.96
CA ALA A 417 -19.00 -2.17 -18.36
C ALA A 417 -19.87 -3.35 -18.82
N ALA A 418 -20.14 -4.32 -17.94
CA ALA A 418 -21.05 -5.44 -18.23
C ALA A 418 -22.53 -5.00 -18.31
N GLU A 419 -22.95 -4.02 -17.48
CA GLU A 419 -24.30 -3.43 -17.54
C GLU A 419 -24.51 -2.62 -18.83
N GLU A 420 -23.54 -1.79 -19.22
CA GLU A 420 -23.58 -1.02 -20.47
C GLU A 420 -23.57 -1.92 -21.72
N GLN A 421 -22.81 -3.03 -21.69
CA GLN A 421 -22.81 -4.03 -22.76
C GLN A 421 -24.11 -4.84 -22.84
N ALA A 422 -24.88 -4.92 -21.74
CA ALA A 422 -26.20 -5.54 -21.75
C ALA A 422 -27.27 -4.61 -22.37
N GLU A 423 -27.04 -3.29 -22.37
CA GLU A 423 -27.92 -2.29 -23.00
C GLU A 423 -27.54 -1.95 -24.46
N ALA A 424 -26.27 -2.08 -24.84
CA ALA A 424 -25.80 -1.82 -26.20
C ALA A 424 -25.75 -3.11 -27.07
N ALA A 425 -26.67 -3.23 -28.03
CA ALA A 425 -26.60 -4.28 -29.06
C ALA A 425 -25.37 -4.08 -29.97
N ALA A 426 -24.67 -5.21 -30.19
CA ALA A 426 -23.54 -5.45 -31.08
C ALA A 426 -23.20 -4.34 -32.09
N ASP A 427 -22.13 -3.60 -31.81
CA ASP A 427 -21.05 -3.36 -32.78
C ASP A 427 -19.78 -2.88 -32.06
N GLU A 428 -18.62 -3.23 -32.64
CA GLU A 428 -17.25 -2.87 -32.24
C GLU A 428 -16.52 -3.74 -31.21
N ALA A 429 -16.22 -4.98 -31.62
CA ALA A 429 -15.24 -5.86 -30.98
C ALA A 429 -13.77 -5.35 -31.04
N ALA A 430 -13.49 -4.26 -31.79
CA ALA A 430 -12.15 -3.67 -31.91
C ALA A 430 -11.81 -2.65 -30.80
N ALA A 431 -12.80 -1.98 -30.20
CA ALA A 431 -12.60 -1.02 -29.10
C ALA A 431 -12.31 -1.71 -27.74
N ALA A 432 -12.74 -2.97 -27.59
CA ALA A 432 -12.64 -3.73 -26.35
C ALA A 432 -11.18 -4.06 -25.93
N ALA A 433 -10.26 -4.19 -26.89
CA ALA A 433 -8.85 -4.51 -26.60
C ALA A 433 -8.04 -3.28 -26.11
N ALA A 434 -8.37 -2.08 -26.60
CA ALA A 434 -7.79 -0.81 -26.10
C ALA A 434 -8.35 -0.44 -24.71
N ALA A 435 -9.63 -0.73 -24.46
CA ALA A 435 -10.28 -0.53 -23.17
C ALA A 435 -9.70 -1.38 -22.03
N ALA A 436 -9.19 -2.58 -22.32
CA ALA A 436 -8.63 -3.48 -21.31
C ALA A 436 -7.30 -3.00 -20.71
N ALA A 437 -6.45 -2.33 -21.50
CA ALA A 437 -5.18 -1.77 -21.02
C ALA A 437 -5.36 -0.45 -20.25
N ASP A 438 -6.48 0.24 -20.48
CA ASP A 438 -6.88 1.49 -19.81
C ASP A 438 -7.62 1.22 -18.48
N LEU A 439 -8.26 0.06 -18.34
CA LEU A 439 -9.05 -0.30 -17.17
C LEU A 439 -8.24 -0.35 -15.88
N ASP A 440 -7.00 -0.85 -15.92
CA ASP A 440 -6.13 -0.87 -14.74
C ASP A 440 -5.72 0.54 -14.29
N LYS A 441 -5.45 1.45 -15.24
CA LYS A 441 -5.12 2.85 -14.94
C LYS A 441 -6.34 3.59 -14.38
N ARG A 442 -7.53 3.38 -14.96
CA ARG A 442 -8.80 3.93 -14.46
C ARG A 442 -9.14 3.42 -13.07
N ALA A 443 -8.97 2.12 -12.82
CA ALA A 443 -9.15 1.54 -11.49
C ALA A 443 -8.17 2.13 -10.46
N GLN A 444 -6.91 2.35 -10.85
CA GLN A 444 -5.92 3.01 -10.01
C GLN A 444 -6.34 4.43 -9.63
N VAL A 445 -6.67 5.26 -10.63
CA VAL A 445 -7.10 6.64 -10.43
C VAL A 445 -8.37 6.69 -9.58
N LEU A 446 -9.36 5.86 -9.87
CA LEU A 446 -10.62 5.79 -9.12
C LEU A 446 -10.39 5.34 -7.68
N GLY A 447 -9.62 4.28 -7.46
CA GLY A 447 -9.32 3.76 -6.13
C GLY A 447 -8.59 4.78 -5.26
N TYR A 448 -7.54 5.42 -5.78
CA TYR A 448 -6.78 6.43 -5.05
C TYR A 448 -7.60 7.69 -4.78
N SER A 449 -8.35 8.16 -5.78
CA SER A 449 -9.22 9.33 -5.65
C SER A 449 -10.34 9.09 -4.64
N ALA A 450 -10.92 7.89 -4.61
CA ALA A 450 -11.96 7.54 -3.66
C ALA A 450 -11.41 7.54 -2.22
N VAL A 451 -10.21 7.02 -1.98
CA VAL A 451 -9.55 7.06 -0.66
C VAL A 451 -9.31 8.51 -0.22
N LYS A 452 -8.72 9.35 -1.08
CA LYS A 452 -8.47 10.77 -0.78
C LYS A 452 -9.78 11.51 -0.49
N TYR A 453 -10.75 11.38 -1.38
CA TYR A 453 -12.01 12.09 -1.28
C TYR A 453 -12.82 11.66 -0.05
N PHE A 454 -12.83 10.36 0.28
CA PHE A 454 -13.56 9.85 1.43
C PHE A 454 -13.03 10.40 2.75
N ASP A 455 -11.71 10.58 2.87
CA ASP A 455 -11.07 11.24 4.02
C ASP A 455 -11.36 12.75 4.01
N LEU A 456 -11.04 13.42 2.90
CA LEU A 456 -11.16 14.88 2.77
C LEU A 456 -12.59 15.41 2.91
N LYS A 457 -13.61 14.60 2.59
CA LYS A 457 -15.02 14.94 2.78
C LYS A 457 -15.40 15.04 4.26
N GLN A 458 -14.75 14.29 5.15
CA GLN A 458 -15.04 14.32 6.57
C GLN A 458 -14.48 15.59 7.20
N ASN A 459 -15.05 16.01 8.33
CA ASN A 459 -14.41 17.05 9.11
C ASN A 459 -13.11 16.50 9.70
N ARG A 460 -11.97 17.13 9.39
CA ARG A 460 -10.65 16.66 9.83
C ARG A 460 -10.55 16.43 11.34
N THR A 461 -11.22 17.24 12.16
CA THR A 461 -11.10 17.16 13.63
C THR A 461 -11.90 16.01 14.24
N THR A 462 -12.84 15.42 13.48
CA THR A 462 -13.67 14.32 13.98
C THR A 462 -13.05 12.99 13.60
N ASP A 463 -13.11 12.03 14.51
CA ASP A 463 -12.83 10.64 14.19
C ASP A 463 -13.83 10.16 13.12
N TYR A 464 -13.35 9.34 12.18
CA TYR A 464 -14.22 8.78 11.15
C TYR A 464 -13.98 7.29 10.97
N GLN A 465 -15.06 6.59 10.59
CA GLN A 465 -15.05 5.16 10.34
C GLN A 465 -14.70 4.87 8.89
N PHE A 466 -13.60 4.16 8.67
CA PHE A 466 -13.18 3.76 7.33
C PHE A 466 -14.06 2.63 6.78
N SER A 467 -14.53 2.78 5.54
CA SER A 467 -15.37 1.79 4.86
C SER A 467 -15.17 1.86 3.35
N TYR A 468 -14.69 0.75 2.76
CA TYR A 468 -14.57 0.63 1.31
C TYR A 468 -15.93 0.73 0.60
N ASP A 469 -16.98 0.14 1.18
CA ASP A 469 -18.30 0.08 0.56
C ASP A 469 -18.91 1.49 0.46
N ARG A 470 -18.78 2.32 1.52
CA ARG A 470 -19.25 3.72 1.49
C ARG A 470 -18.40 4.63 0.61
N MET A 471 -17.12 4.30 0.46
CA MET A 471 -16.17 5.08 -0.34
C MET A 471 -16.42 4.90 -1.84
N LEU A 472 -16.81 3.70 -2.27
CA LEU A 472 -17.05 3.35 -3.67
C LEU A 472 -18.54 3.36 -4.05
N ASP A 473 -19.44 3.73 -3.11
CA ASP A 473 -20.87 3.81 -3.40
C ASP A 473 -21.15 4.94 -4.40
N SER A 474 -21.75 4.57 -5.53
CA SER A 474 -22.14 5.48 -6.60
C SER A 474 -23.43 6.24 -6.31
N ARG A 475 -24.19 5.84 -5.29
CA ARG A 475 -25.52 6.41 -4.99
C ARG A 475 -25.42 7.56 -4.01
N GLY A 476 -25.16 8.75 -4.55
CA GLY A 476 -25.31 10.00 -3.82
C GLY A 476 -26.69 10.63 -4.05
N ALA A 477 -27.67 10.38 -3.18
CA ALA A 477 -29.00 10.97 -3.32
C ALA A 477 -29.07 12.38 -2.70
N LEU A 478 -28.94 13.43 -3.50
CA LEU A 478 -29.36 14.78 -3.14
C LEU A 478 -30.66 15.08 -3.90
N LYS A 479 -31.79 15.20 -3.18
CA LYS A 479 -33.06 15.60 -3.79
C LYS A 479 -33.09 17.12 -3.92
N ILE A 480 -32.85 17.64 -5.10
CA ILE A 480 -32.92 19.08 -5.37
C ILE A 480 -34.39 19.46 -5.63
N LYS A 481 -34.87 20.51 -4.97
CA LYS A 481 -36.27 20.97 -5.00
C LYS A 481 -36.50 22.21 -5.88
N GLU A 482 -35.43 22.87 -6.32
CA GLU A 482 -35.47 24.15 -7.07
C GLU A 482 -34.84 23.99 -8.47
N ALA A 483 -34.96 25.01 -9.32
CA ALA A 483 -34.40 24.98 -10.68
C ALA A 483 -32.86 24.89 -10.65
N SER A 484 -32.33 23.70 -10.99
CA SER A 484 -30.91 23.33 -10.96
C SER A 484 -30.00 24.28 -11.74
N GLU A 485 -30.48 24.85 -12.85
CA GLU A 485 -29.76 25.81 -13.68
C GLU A 485 -29.39 27.11 -12.93
N ARG A 486 -30.33 27.69 -12.18
CA ARG A 486 -30.08 28.92 -11.40
C ARG A 486 -29.12 28.67 -10.25
N GLN A 487 -29.32 27.57 -9.52
CA GLN A 487 -28.45 27.21 -8.40
C GLN A 487 -27.02 26.91 -8.86
N LEU A 488 -26.85 26.23 -10.00
CA LEU A 488 -25.54 25.99 -10.60
C LEU A 488 -24.85 27.31 -10.98
N ALA A 489 -25.57 28.23 -11.64
CA ALA A 489 -25.02 29.54 -11.98
C ALA A 489 -24.61 30.35 -10.74
N PHE A 490 -25.43 30.38 -9.68
CA PHE A 490 -25.08 31.04 -8.41
C PHE A 490 -23.84 30.45 -7.74
N LEU A 491 -23.69 29.12 -7.81
CA LEU A 491 -22.55 28.43 -7.24
C LEU A 491 -21.25 28.75 -7.99
N LEU A 492 -21.31 28.80 -9.33
CA LEU A 492 -20.18 29.16 -10.19
C LEU A 492 -19.79 30.65 -10.05
N LEU A 493 -20.77 31.54 -9.82
CA LEU A 493 -20.52 32.96 -9.56
C LEU A 493 -19.76 33.23 -8.26
N GLN A 494 -19.59 32.24 -7.37
CA GLN A 494 -18.66 32.34 -6.23
C GLN A 494 -17.20 32.38 -6.68
N PHE A 495 -16.91 32.02 -7.94
CA PHE A 495 -15.58 32.04 -8.55
C PHE A 495 -15.57 32.99 -9.77
N PRO A 496 -15.73 34.31 -9.55
CA PRO A 496 -15.85 35.28 -10.63
C PRO A 496 -14.65 35.23 -11.58
N ASP A 497 -13.43 35.06 -11.08
CA ASP A 497 -12.21 35.07 -11.90
C ASP A 497 -12.19 33.93 -12.94
N VAL A 498 -12.72 32.75 -12.59
CA VAL A 498 -12.81 31.60 -13.51
C VAL A 498 -13.92 31.84 -14.55
N VAL A 499 -15.06 32.39 -14.10
CA VAL A 499 -16.19 32.70 -14.98
C VAL A 499 -15.83 33.82 -15.96
N PHE A 500 -15.13 34.86 -15.50
CA PHE A 500 -14.68 35.99 -16.33
C PHE A 500 -13.56 35.58 -17.29
N GLY A 501 -12.62 34.73 -16.88
CA GLY A 501 -11.59 34.20 -17.80
C GLY A 501 -12.18 33.36 -18.95
N ILE A 502 -13.25 32.60 -18.69
CA ILE A 502 -13.97 31.84 -19.73
C ILE A 502 -14.74 32.78 -20.67
N LEU A 503 -15.36 33.82 -20.12
CA LEU A 503 -16.03 34.86 -20.91
C LEU A 503 -15.02 35.58 -21.82
N ASP A 504 -13.81 35.88 -21.34
CA ASP A 504 -12.74 36.49 -22.12
C ASP A 504 -12.20 35.53 -23.20
N ASP A 505 -11.96 34.25 -22.89
CA ASP A 505 -11.55 33.23 -23.88
C ASP A 505 -12.58 33.07 -25.01
N LEU A 506 -13.88 33.08 -24.66
CA LEU A 506 -14.97 32.99 -25.63
C LEU A 506 -15.19 34.30 -26.39
N LEU A 507 -14.92 35.45 -25.77
CA LEU A 507 -14.88 36.76 -26.44
C LEU A 507 -13.70 36.86 -27.42
N LEU A 508 -12.53 36.31 -27.09
CA LEU A 508 -11.36 36.23 -27.99
C LEU A 508 -11.65 35.31 -29.19
N HIS A 509 -12.26 34.14 -28.97
CA HIS A 509 -12.74 33.28 -30.05
C HIS A 509 -13.82 33.97 -30.89
N ARG A 510 -14.70 34.76 -30.27
CA ARG A 510 -15.68 35.60 -30.99
C ARG A 510 -15.04 36.76 -31.73
N GLN A 511 -13.96 37.38 -31.26
CA GLN A 511 -13.24 38.43 -31.99
C GLN A 511 -12.54 37.87 -33.24
N ALA A 512 -12.01 36.65 -33.17
CA ALA A 512 -11.48 35.92 -34.33
C ALA A 512 -12.58 35.57 -35.36
N VAL A 513 -13.81 35.30 -34.91
CA VAL A 513 -14.98 35.05 -35.79
C VAL A 513 -15.69 36.34 -36.22
N ALA A 514 -15.61 37.42 -35.44
CA ALA A 514 -16.19 38.73 -35.73
C ALA A 514 -15.45 39.48 -36.85
N ALA A 515 -14.22 39.08 -37.16
CA ALA A 515 -13.57 39.45 -38.42
C ALA A 515 -14.31 38.90 -39.67
N ALA A 516 -15.34 38.04 -39.50
CA ALA A 516 -16.04 37.38 -40.60
C ALA A 516 -17.54 37.72 -40.79
N SER A 517 -18.27 38.47 -39.94
CA SER A 517 -19.57 39.06 -40.36
C SER A 517 -20.15 40.10 -39.38
N ALA A 518 -20.66 41.21 -39.93
CA ALA A 518 -21.07 42.42 -39.20
C ALA A 518 -22.56 42.50 -38.79
N ALA A 519 -23.34 41.42 -38.87
CA ALA A 519 -24.79 41.45 -38.59
C ALA A 519 -25.18 41.08 -37.14
N VAL A 520 -24.27 40.50 -36.35
CA VAL A 520 -24.59 39.90 -35.04
C VAL A 520 -24.38 40.87 -33.86
N ALA A 521 -23.70 42.01 -34.09
CA ALA A 521 -23.40 43.03 -33.06
C ALA A 521 -24.66 43.69 -32.47
N ALA A 522 -25.77 43.73 -33.22
CA ALA A 522 -27.04 44.31 -32.75
C ALA A 522 -27.81 43.41 -31.77
N ALA A 523 -27.59 42.09 -31.79
CA ALA A 523 -28.26 41.14 -30.90
C ALA A 523 -27.58 41.06 -29.51
N ALA A 524 -26.25 41.23 -29.45
CA ALA A 524 -25.46 41.16 -28.21
C ALA A 524 -25.78 42.28 -27.20
N ALA A 525 -26.19 43.47 -27.65
CA ALA A 525 -26.61 44.57 -26.77
C ALA A 525 -27.92 44.25 -26.00
N LYS A 526 -28.76 43.36 -26.55
CA LYS A 526 -30.03 42.96 -25.94
C LYS A 526 -29.87 41.86 -24.89
N ALA A 527 -28.90 40.97 -25.06
CA ALA A 527 -28.58 39.90 -24.09
C ALA A 527 -27.83 40.42 -22.84
N ALA A 528 -26.98 41.44 -22.99
CA ALA A 528 -26.37 42.12 -21.84
C ALA A 528 -27.41 42.81 -20.93
N ALA A 529 -28.51 43.30 -21.52
CA ALA A 529 -29.61 43.92 -20.78
C ALA A 529 -30.47 42.90 -20.02
N SER A 530 -30.60 41.65 -20.50
CA SER A 530 -31.38 40.60 -19.82
C SER A 530 -30.64 40.01 -18.62
N VAL A 531 -29.31 39.92 -18.67
CA VAL A 531 -28.45 39.51 -17.54
C VAL A 531 -28.42 40.59 -16.45
N ALA A 532 -28.40 41.87 -16.82
CA ALA A 532 -28.54 42.98 -15.88
C ALA A 532 -29.94 43.03 -15.22
N ALA A 533 -31.00 42.71 -15.97
CA ALA A 533 -32.37 42.62 -15.44
C ALA A 533 -32.56 41.44 -14.47
N ALA A 534 -31.94 40.28 -14.75
CA ALA A 534 -31.95 39.13 -13.85
C ALA A 534 -31.16 39.39 -12.54
N ALA A 535 -30.07 40.15 -12.62
CA ALA A 535 -29.32 40.62 -11.45
C ALA A 535 -30.11 41.64 -10.60
N ALA A 536 -30.92 42.50 -11.22
CA ALA A 536 -31.76 43.47 -10.53
C ALA A 536 -32.95 42.81 -9.80
N VAL A 537 -33.62 41.83 -10.41
CA VAL A 537 -34.71 41.06 -9.79
C VAL A 537 -34.19 40.17 -8.64
N ALA A 538 -32.96 39.66 -8.75
CA ALA A 538 -32.31 38.93 -7.67
C ALA A 538 -31.97 39.83 -6.46
N LEU A 539 -31.74 41.13 -6.66
CA LEU A 539 -31.45 42.11 -5.61
C LEU A 539 -32.71 42.57 -4.84
N GLU A 540 -33.89 42.60 -5.47
CA GLU A 540 -35.15 42.94 -4.79
C GLU A 540 -35.71 41.79 -3.94
N ILE A 541 -35.47 40.53 -4.33
CA ILE A 541 -35.98 39.35 -3.62
C ILE A 541 -35.06 38.95 -2.44
N THR A 542 -33.77 39.34 -2.46
CA THR A 542 -32.76 38.97 -1.45
C THR A 542 -32.60 39.95 -0.29
N GLY A 543 -33.57 40.84 -0.07
CA GLY A 543 -33.65 41.68 1.14
C GLY A 543 -33.77 40.90 2.47
N ALA A 544 -33.86 39.57 2.44
CA ALA A 544 -34.05 38.74 3.62
C ALA A 544 -33.24 37.42 3.61
N ALA A 545 -31.97 37.40 3.17
CA ALA A 545 -31.05 36.30 3.50
C ALA A 545 -29.58 36.57 3.09
N LEU A 546 -28.92 37.56 3.71
CA LEU A 546 -27.46 37.69 3.64
C LEU A 546 -26.84 37.97 5.02
N PRO A 547 -26.42 36.93 5.76
CA PRO A 547 -25.42 37.13 6.81
C PRO A 547 -24.14 36.29 6.66
N ALA A 548 -23.91 35.58 5.55
CA ALA A 548 -22.70 34.76 5.36
C ALA A 548 -21.69 35.32 4.34
N ALA A 549 -22.15 35.91 3.22
CA ALA A 549 -21.24 36.46 2.20
C ALA A 549 -20.81 37.91 2.50
N ALA A 550 -21.65 38.70 3.19
CA ALA A 550 -21.33 40.08 3.58
C ALA A 550 -20.20 40.17 4.63
N GLN A 551 -19.99 39.13 5.44
CA GLN A 551 -18.91 39.07 6.42
C GLN A 551 -17.52 38.90 5.77
N LEU A 552 -17.44 38.29 4.58
CA LEU A 552 -16.17 38.11 3.86
C LEU A 552 -15.71 39.37 3.12
N GLN A 553 -16.66 40.21 2.68
CA GLN A 553 -16.37 41.41 1.89
C GLN A 553 -16.20 42.68 2.75
N GLN A 554 -16.95 42.81 3.86
CA GLN A 554 -16.73 43.91 4.82
C GLN A 554 -15.37 43.82 5.54
N HIS A 555 -14.82 42.61 5.70
CA HIS A 555 -13.53 42.40 6.37
C HIS A 555 -12.31 42.78 5.50
N ARG A 556 -12.48 42.91 4.18
CA ARG A 556 -11.45 43.45 3.26
C ARG A 556 -11.43 44.98 3.23
N LEU A 557 -12.57 45.63 3.48
CA LEU A 557 -12.70 47.09 3.44
C LEU A 557 -12.37 47.78 4.77
N SER A 558 -12.45 47.08 5.91
CA SER A 558 -12.12 47.64 7.23
C SER A 558 -10.63 47.77 7.55
N HIS A 559 -9.73 47.22 6.71
CA HIS A 559 -8.27 47.31 6.92
C HIS A 559 -7.59 48.53 6.26
N ARG A 560 -8.32 49.40 5.55
CA ARG A 560 -7.77 50.65 4.99
C ARG A 560 -8.06 51.91 5.82
N SER A 561 -8.88 51.83 6.86
CA SER A 561 -9.23 53.01 7.67
C SER A 561 -9.65 52.64 9.09
N SER A 562 -8.69 52.54 10.01
CA SER A 562 -8.80 53.10 11.37
C SER A 562 -7.65 52.64 12.26
N SER A 563 -6.75 53.59 12.53
CA SER A 563 -6.02 53.74 13.77
C SER A 563 -6.99 53.84 14.96
N SER A 564 -6.53 53.36 16.13
CA SER A 564 -7.05 53.60 17.49
C SER A 564 -8.46 53.09 17.83
N SER A 565 -8.54 52.00 18.60
CA SER A 565 -9.12 51.99 19.95
C SER A 565 -9.18 50.56 20.52
N SER A 566 -8.95 50.47 21.82
CA SER A 566 -8.78 49.27 22.64
C SER A 566 -10.08 48.50 22.92
N SER A 567 -10.04 47.17 22.79
CA SER A 567 -10.73 46.25 23.70
C SER A 567 -10.14 44.84 23.59
N SER A 568 -9.73 44.31 24.72
CA SER A 568 -9.17 42.98 24.95
C SER A 568 -10.22 41.88 24.74
N SER A 569 -10.07 41.08 23.68
CA SER A 569 -10.66 39.73 23.58
C SER A 569 -9.94 38.85 22.53
N SER A 570 -9.36 37.75 23.04
CA SER A 570 -8.99 36.50 22.37
C SER A 570 -8.50 36.53 20.91
N SER A 571 -7.23 36.91 20.73
CA SER A 571 -6.44 36.82 19.49
C SER A 571 -6.28 35.41 18.90
N SER A 572 -6.71 34.34 19.60
CA SER A 572 -6.61 32.95 19.14
C SER A 572 -7.66 32.55 18.09
N SER A 573 -8.71 33.35 17.90
CA SER A 573 -9.86 32.97 17.08
C SER A 573 -9.76 33.36 15.58
N LYS A 574 -8.82 34.25 15.22
CA LYS A 574 -8.66 34.75 13.82
C LYS A 574 -7.74 33.87 12.94
N CYS A 575 -6.78 33.11 13.48
CA CYS A 575 -6.00 32.09 12.71
C CYS A 575 -6.94 31.03 12.12
N GLY A 576 -8.03 30.74 12.84
CA GLY A 576 -8.96 29.67 12.53
C GLY A 576 -9.79 29.89 11.26
N ILE A 577 -10.05 31.12 10.80
CA ILE A 577 -11.04 31.35 9.73
C ILE A 577 -10.50 30.99 8.34
N ALA A 578 -9.23 31.26 8.04
CA ALA A 578 -8.61 30.90 6.75
C ALA A 578 -8.32 29.39 6.63
N LEU A 579 -7.98 28.72 7.74
CA LEU A 579 -7.87 27.25 7.85
C LEU A 579 -9.22 26.54 8.11
N ARG A 580 -10.30 27.31 8.36
CA ARG A 580 -11.71 26.85 8.44
C ARG A 580 -12.40 26.84 7.08
N VAL A 581 -11.75 27.32 6.01
CA VAL A 581 -12.09 26.89 4.65
C VAL A 581 -11.62 25.44 4.54
N GLY A 582 -12.32 24.56 5.25
CA GLY A 582 -11.93 23.17 5.43
C GLY A 582 -11.94 22.50 4.08
N VAL A 583 -10.95 21.65 3.83
CA VAL A 583 -10.89 20.81 2.62
C VAL A 583 -12.21 20.01 2.46
N CYS A 584 -12.89 19.71 3.56
CA CYS A 584 -14.25 19.17 3.60
C CYS A 584 -15.33 20.04 2.96
N ARG A 585 -15.27 21.36 3.10
CA ARG A 585 -16.19 22.28 2.43
C ARG A 585 -15.96 22.32 0.92
N LEU A 586 -14.69 22.19 0.50
CA LEU A 586 -14.37 22.07 -0.92
C LEU A 586 -14.88 20.73 -1.48
N ALA A 587 -14.70 19.63 -0.75
CA ALA A 587 -15.25 18.33 -1.13
C ALA A 587 -16.80 18.37 -1.18
N GLU A 588 -17.45 19.01 -0.21
CA GLU A 588 -18.91 19.21 -0.20
C GLU A 588 -19.37 20.09 -1.37
N PHE A 589 -18.62 21.14 -1.70
CA PHE A 589 -18.87 21.99 -2.86
C PHE A 589 -18.79 21.18 -4.16
N VAL A 590 -17.74 20.37 -4.33
CA VAL A 590 -17.57 19.49 -5.50
C VAL A 590 -18.76 18.55 -5.62
N TYR A 591 -19.16 17.89 -4.52
CA TYR A 591 -20.32 17.01 -4.49
C TYR A 591 -21.61 17.72 -4.93
N LYS A 592 -21.91 18.87 -4.31
CA LYS A 592 -23.10 19.67 -4.64
C LYS A 592 -23.11 20.12 -6.09
N THR A 593 -21.96 20.56 -6.61
CA THR A 593 -21.79 20.96 -8.02
C THR A 593 -22.12 19.81 -8.95
N THR A 594 -21.60 18.60 -8.69
CA THR A 594 -21.85 17.42 -9.52
C THR A 594 -23.31 16.97 -9.50
N CYS A 595 -23.98 16.99 -8.34
CA CYS A 595 -25.41 16.69 -8.25
C CYS A 595 -26.26 17.70 -9.03
N LEU A 596 -25.99 19.01 -8.85
CA LEU A 596 -26.68 20.07 -9.57
C LEU A 596 -26.48 19.97 -11.08
N PHE A 597 -25.25 19.66 -11.52
CA PHE A 597 -24.94 19.47 -12.93
C PHE A 597 -25.66 18.26 -13.53
N SER A 598 -25.73 17.14 -12.80
CA SER A 598 -26.48 15.95 -13.24
C SER A 598 -27.97 16.28 -13.40
N ASP A 599 -28.57 16.97 -12.44
CA ASP A 599 -29.98 17.38 -12.52
C ASP A 599 -30.21 18.42 -13.63
N PHE A 600 -29.27 19.33 -13.87
CA PHE A 600 -29.28 20.26 -15.00
C PHE A 600 -29.29 19.51 -16.33
N TYR A 601 -28.38 18.55 -16.51
CA TYR A 601 -28.22 17.83 -17.78
C TYR A 601 -29.38 16.87 -18.07
N MET A 602 -29.93 16.21 -17.04
CA MET A 602 -31.04 15.26 -17.20
C MET A 602 -32.38 15.94 -17.46
N ASN A 603 -32.63 17.10 -16.85
CA ASN A 603 -33.92 17.79 -16.95
C ASN A 603 -33.97 18.86 -18.05
N LEU A 604 -32.82 19.36 -18.52
CA LEU A 604 -32.75 20.42 -19.53
C LEU A 604 -31.99 19.96 -20.78
N LYS A 605 -32.61 20.11 -21.95
CA LYS A 605 -31.98 19.80 -23.23
C LYS A 605 -30.85 20.79 -23.55
N VAL A 606 -29.62 20.30 -23.65
CA VAL A 606 -28.46 21.15 -24.00
C VAL A 606 -28.33 21.29 -25.53
N LEU A 607 -28.27 20.18 -26.27
CA LEU A 607 -27.90 20.17 -27.70
C LEU A 607 -29.06 20.45 -28.69
N ASP A 608 -30.31 20.45 -28.23
CA ASP A 608 -31.51 20.68 -29.05
C ASP A 608 -32.36 21.87 -28.55
N SER A 609 -31.71 22.89 -27.99
CA SER A 609 -32.38 24.11 -27.50
C SER A 609 -32.21 25.28 -28.48
N GLU A 610 -33.00 26.34 -28.33
CA GLU A 610 -32.85 27.55 -29.14
C GLU A 610 -31.41 28.09 -29.07
N GLU A 611 -30.90 28.64 -30.17
CA GLU A 611 -29.47 28.92 -30.39
C GLU A 611 -28.82 29.77 -29.26
N GLU A 612 -29.53 30.78 -28.74
CA GLU A 612 -29.09 31.59 -27.60
C GLU A 612 -29.05 30.80 -26.28
N THR A 613 -30.07 29.94 -26.06
CA THR A 613 -30.17 29.10 -24.87
C THR A 613 -29.12 27.98 -24.90
N GLN A 614 -28.86 27.41 -26.07
CA GLN A 614 -27.82 26.41 -26.30
C GLN A 614 -26.43 26.97 -25.99
N GLN A 615 -26.10 28.17 -26.48
CA GLN A 615 -24.84 28.84 -26.17
C GLN A 615 -24.67 29.08 -24.66
N SER A 616 -25.71 29.55 -23.97
CA SER A 616 -25.68 29.75 -22.52
C SER A 616 -25.48 28.45 -21.75
N ARG A 617 -26.11 27.35 -22.18
CA ARG A 617 -25.98 26.04 -21.53
C ARG A 617 -24.60 25.41 -21.77
N LEU A 618 -24.03 25.56 -22.96
CA LEU A 618 -22.67 25.13 -23.26
C LEU A 618 -21.64 25.89 -22.43
N LEU A 619 -21.84 27.20 -22.24
CA LEU A 619 -21.07 28.04 -21.31
C LEU A 619 -21.11 27.51 -19.88
N LEU A 620 -22.29 27.12 -19.38
CA LEU A 620 -22.43 26.52 -18.05
C LEU A 620 -21.69 25.17 -17.93
N CYS A 621 -21.73 24.33 -18.97
CA CYS A 621 -20.96 23.09 -19.02
C CYS A 621 -19.45 23.34 -18.93
N GLU A 622 -18.94 24.28 -19.73
CA GLU A 622 -17.52 24.62 -19.76
C GLU A 622 -17.04 25.26 -18.46
N ALA A 623 -17.85 26.16 -17.88
CA ALA A 623 -17.58 26.74 -16.56
C ALA A 623 -17.57 25.68 -15.46
N THR A 624 -18.53 24.76 -15.48
CA THR A 624 -18.57 23.64 -14.53
C THR A 624 -17.32 22.77 -14.67
N ARG A 625 -16.90 22.46 -15.90
CA ARG A 625 -15.67 21.69 -16.18
C ARG A 625 -14.43 22.35 -15.59
N LYS A 626 -14.16 23.62 -15.92
CA LYS A 626 -12.95 24.34 -15.43
C LYS A 626 -12.94 24.48 -13.89
N VAL A 627 -14.11 24.74 -13.29
CA VAL A 627 -14.22 24.84 -11.82
C VAL A 627 -13.98 23.49 -11.15
N LEU A 628 -14.55 22.39 -11.68
CA LEU A 628 -14.30 21.05 -11.15
C LEU A 628 -12.86 20.60 -11.34
N GLU A 629 -12.22 20.89 -12.47
CA GLU A 629 -10.80 20.59 -12.70
C GLU A 629 -9.91 21.29 -11.66
N THR A 630 -10.18 22.56 -11.38
CA THR A 630 -9.44 23.32 -10.36
C THR A 630 -9.68 22.75 -8.96
N ALA A 631 -10.94 22.42 -8.63
CA ALA A 631 -11.28 21.85 -7.33
C ALA A 631 -10.66 20.47 -7.13
N PHE A 632 -10.65 19.62 -8.17
CA PHE A 632 -9.99 18.32 -8.14
C PHE A 632 -8.49 18.44 -7.99
N PHE A 633 -7.85 19.38 -8.70
CA PHE A 633 -6.42 19.65 -8.52
C PHE A 633 -6.08 20.03 -7.07
N ILE A 634 -6.87 20.91 -6.43
CA ILE A 634 -6.67 21.30 -5.02
C ILE A 634 -6.87 20.11 -4.07
N LEU A 635 -7.83 19.22 -4.37
CA LEU A 635 -8.07 18.00 -3.60
C LEU A 635 -7.05 16.88 -3.89
N GLY A 636 -6.15 17.07 -4.86
CA GLY A 636 -5.22 16.04 -5.32
C GLY A 636 -5.93 14.86 -6.01
N ILE A 637 -7.08 15.09 -6.63
CA ILE A 637 -7.86 14.11 -7.38
C ILE A 637 -7.52 14.25 -8.87
N THR A 638 -7.20 13.14 -9.53
CA THR A 638 -6.91 13.13 -10.96
C THR A 638 -8.22 12.90 -11.73
N PRO A 639 -8.70 13.85 -12.54
CA PRO A 639 -9.91 13.64 -13.32
C PRO A 639 -9.67 12.61 -14.44
N LEU A 640 -10.65 11.73 -14.65
CA LEU A 640 -10.68 10.83 -15.81
C LEU A 640 -11.49 11.48 -16.91
N GLN A 641 -10.96 11.51 -18.14
CA GLN A 641 -11.69 12.04 -19.30
C GLN A 641 -12.83 11.11 -19.74
N ARG A 642 -12.73 9.81 -19.44
CA ARG A 642 -13.77 8.81 -19.70
C ARG A 642 -13.71 7.72 -18.62
N ILE A 643 -14.87 7.38 -18.04
CA ILE A 643 -14.99 6.39 -16.95
C ILE A 643 -15.08 4.99 -17.48
#